data_AF-A0A3A8GVC1-F1
#
_entry.id   AF-A0A3A8GVC1-F1
#
_cell.length_a   1.000
_cell.length_b   1.000
_cell.length_c   1.000
_cell.angle_alpha   90.00
_cell.angle_beta   90.00
_cell.angle_gamma   90.00
#
_symmetry.space_group_name_H-M   'P 1'
#
loop_
_entity.id
_entity.type
_entity.pdbx_description
1 polymer ?
#
loop_
_entity_poly.entity_id
_entity_poly.type
_entity_poly.pdbx_seq_one_letter_code
_entity_poly.pdbx_strand_id
1 'polypeptide(L)'
;MSSRLASLAAVVLTALTAALALHFASAPTALPATAPPEVFSAGRAREHLARIAARPHPVGSQAHREVREYLVDTVRGLGVTPEVQATAAIHPDVEEQSIPGATVHNVLAHVKGQDSRGVIAIVAHYDSVPTSPGASDDGAGVAAMLETLRALRTGPPLRNDVLFVFTDAEETGLVGARAFAFHHPLADQVSVVLNFEARGSNGPSLMFQPGPGNRWLIQHLARSGAPAQASSLFDEVYRRLQNDTDFSVFLQRGKTGLNFGFLDGFMRYHARTDDLAHFGLDSLQHHGEVMLALARHMGNDALEPAPPEDAVYFNAGPILVHHPATWAVPIALLALLAVAAAIVQGLRRGRLRASGLAWGAGALLAATVASAAVVQAAWSLVLRIDGGLGVLPQGDAYHGTFFIAGLLALTLAAVVSVQALFQRRARAEELSAVASNQARLPRQANTEERVAGAGVRACFLRRALAEELGAGALVVWAVLGVLSAFAAPGLSYLFAMPALVGALALGGRLRGSLEQPSARGRLLLAVSAIPALLLWVPQVLNLYVALTLAMAPVATLAVAPWLALLWPQVFAPMARPGRMVALPVLALACVLLGVGIVRERFDASDPRPSSVAYAVDASLGEAYWLSSDFEVDAWASRFVSADAPARRLDSYLPRFWRDVRVVPAPHRPLPAPTIRVTQDETRDGLRRLLLHVESVEHAPLLQVRFGAGTPLRALTIAGQVVNASAVARLRDVPGGGLLEYWDVPPGGLPLELTVPEGTRVQLRATAVRYDLDQAPGAPASQRPEDTMPVPFGFAVTDETLVSVTGEY
;
A
#
# COMPACT_ATOMS: atom_id res chain seq x y z
N MET A 1 -20.70 -9.91 -41.84
CA MET A 1 -19.45 -10.15 -41.10
C MET A 1 -19.29 -11.66 -40.86
N SER A 2 -18.20 -12.28 -41.31
CA SER A 2 -17.96 -13.71 -41.10
C SER A 2 -17.74 -14.03 -39.61
N SER A 3 -17.92 -15.29 -39.23
CA SER A 3 -17.74 -15.73 -37.83
C SER A 3 -16.32 -15.48 -37.31
N ARG A 4 -15.31 -15.63 -38.18
CA ARG A 4 -13.90 -15.36 -37.87
C ARG A 4 -13.62 -13.86 -37.67
N LEU A 5 -14.17 -13.00 -38.52
CA LEU A 5 -14.07 -11.54 -38.37
C LEU A 5 -14.70 -11.07 -37.05
N ALA A 6 -15.83 -11.66 -36.65
CA ALA A 6 -16.48 -11.36 -35.37
C ALA A 6 -15.63 -11.74 -34.15
N SER A 7 -14.98 -12.90 -34.18
CA SER A 7 -14.08 -13.32 -33.10
C SER A 7 -12.84 -12.44 -33.02
N LEU A 8 -12.27 -12.04 -34.16
CA LEU A 8 -11.14 -11.10 -34.19
C LEU A 8 -11.55 -9.74 -33.62
N ALA A 9 -12.69 -9.20 -34.04
CA ALA A 9 -13.22 -7.94 -33.51
C ALA A 9 -13.45 -7.97 -31.99
N ALA A 10 -13.95 -9.09 -31.45
CA ALA A 10 -14.12 -9.28 -30.01
C ALA A 10 -12.79 -9.24 -29.23
N VAL A 11 -11.75 -9.90 -29.75
CA VAL A 11 -10.40 -9.87 -29.15
C VAL A 11 -9.81 -8.47 -29.22
N VAL A 12 -9.91 -7.80 -30.37
CA VAL A 12 -9.42 -6.42 -30.54
C VAL A 12 -10.15 -5.46 -29.60
N LEU A 13 -11.47 -5.57 -29.47
CA LEU A 13 -12.25 -4.74 -28.53
C LEU A 13 -11.81 -4.95 -27.08
N THR A 14 -11.59 -6.20 -26.68
CA THR A 14 -11.10 -6.56 -25.33
C THR A 14 -9.73 -5.94 -25.07
N ALA A 15 -8.79 -6.09 -26.02
CA ALA A 15 -7.45 -5.54 -25.91
C ALA A 15 -7.43 -4.01 -25.88
N LEU A 16 -8.21 -3.35 -26.75
CA LEU A 16 -8.35 -1.89 -26.76
C LEU A 16 -8.97 -1.36 -25.46
N THR A 17 -9.97 -2.07 -24.91
CA THR A 17 -10.57 -1.67 -23.63
C THR A 17 -9.57 -1.79 -22.48
N ALA A 18 -8.79 -2.87 -22.44
CA ALA A 18 -7.74 -3.03 -21.45
C ALA A 18 -6.63 -1.97 -21.59
N ALA A 19 -6.20 -1.68 -22.82
CA ALA A 19 -5.20 -0.64 -23.08
C ALA A 19 -5.71 0.76 -22.68
N LEU A 20 -6.98 1.07 -22.95
CA LEU A 20 -7.60 2.32 -22.55
C LEU A 20 -7.73 2.42 -21.03
N ALA A 21 -8.09 1.34 -20.34
CA ALA A 21 -8.14 1.29 -18.89
C ALA A 21 -6.76 1.55 -18.26
N LEU A 22 -5.70 0.98 -18.83
CA LEU A 22 -4.32 1.24 -18.40
C LEU A 22 -3.88 2.67 -18.67
N HIS A 23 -4.23 3.22 -19.84
CA HIS A 23 -3.89 4.60 -20.19
C HIS A 23 -4.48 5.59 -19.19
N PHE A 24 -5.77 5.47 -18.86
CA PHE A 24 -6.41 6.32 -17.86
C PHE A 24 -5.93 6.04 -16.43
N ALA A 25 -5.34 4.88 -16.18
CA ALA A 25 -4.78 4.55 -14.88
C ALA A 25 -3.33 5.01 -14.69
N SER A 26 -2.69 5.52 -15.75
CA SER A 26 -1.28 5.95 -15.71
C SER A 26 -1.18 7.42 -15.30
N ALA A 27 -0.06 7.79 -14.69
CA ALA A 27 0.25 9.20 -14.42
C ALA A 27 0.38 9.99 -15.76
N PRO A 28 -0.08 11.25 -15.82
CA PRO A 28 0.17 12.13 -16.96
C PRO A 28 1.66 12.47 -17.09
N THR A 29 2.09 12.79 -18.32
CA THR A 29 3.46 13.23 -18.59
C THR A 29 3.78 14.54 -17.89
N ALA A 30 4.95 14.61 -17.26
CA ALA A 30 5.46 15.78 -16.57
C ALA A 30 5.55 17.02 -17.46
N LEU A 31 5.07 18.15 -16.94
CA LEU A 31 5.16 19.44 -17.63
C LEU A 31 6.51 20.12 -17.33
N PRO A 32 7.11 20.82 -18.31
CA PRO A 32 8.39 21.52 -18.11
C PRO A 32 8.20 22.76 -17.23
N ALA A 33 9.32 23.30 -16.71
CA ALA A 33 9.30 24.49 -15.86
C ALA A 33 8.71 25.75 -16.56
N THR A 34 8.71 25.76 -17.90
CA THR A 34 8.17 26.81 -18.76
C THR A 34 6.66 26.72 -19.00
N ALA A 35 5.97 25.73 -18.42
CA ALA A 35 4.51 25.63 -18.50
C ALA A 35 3.83 26.90 -17.94
N PRO A 36 2.57 27.21 -18.34
CA PRO A 36 1.86 28.39 -17.85
C PRO A 36 1.90 28.52 -16.31
N PRO A 37 2.00 29.74 -15.77
CA PRO A 37 2.17 29.97 -14.34
C PRO A 37 0.95 29.57 -13.50
N GLU A 38 -0.22 29.41 -14.10
CA GLU A 38 -1.46 29.00 -13.44
C GLU A 38 -1.63 27.47 -13.42
N VAL A 39 -0.84 26.68 -14.14
CA VAL A 39 -0.90 25.21 -14.08
C VAL A 39 0.18 24.67 -13.16
N PHE A 40 -0.05 23.48 -12.59
CA PHE A 40 1.00 22.78 -11.86
C PHE A 40 2.10 22.31 -12.84
N SER A 41 3.37 22.47 -12.47
CA SER A 41 4.50 22.00 -13.26
C SER A 41 5.45 21.19 -12.39
N ALA A 42 5.57 19.89 -12.71
CA ALA A 42 6.60 19.03 -12.12
C ALA A 42 8.01 19.55 -12.43
N GLY A 43 8.23 20.22 -13.56
CA GLY A 43 9.50 20.86 -13.89
C GLY A 43 9.91 21.95 -12.89
N ARG A 44 8.97 22.78 -12.41
CA ARG A 44 9.22 23.76 -11.33
C ARG A 44 9.32 23.10 -9.97
N ALA A 45 8.39 22.19 -9.66
CA ALA A 45 8.40 21.45 -8.40
C ALA A 45 9.71 20.66 -8.20
N ARG A 46 10.28 20.10 -9.28
CA ARG A 46 11.58 19.42 -9.25
C ARG A 46 12.72 20.29 -8.74
N GLU A 47 12.68 21.61 -8.95
CA GLU A 47 13.71 22.51 -8.42
C GLU A 47 13.67 22.59 -6.89
N HIS A 48 12.46 22.59 -6.30
CA HIS A 48 12.27 22.46 -4.86
C HIS A 48 12.74 21.10 -4.37
N LEU A 49 12.33 20.04 -5.07
CA LEU A 49 12.69 18.68 -4.72
C LEU A 49 14.21 18.47 -4.70
N ALA A 50 14.93 19.10 -5.63
CA ALA A 50 16.38 19.02 -5.70
C ALA A 50 17.11 19.65 -4.50
N ARG A 51 16.44 20.58 -3.79
CA ARG A 51 16.97 21.19 -2.56
C ARG A 51 16.63 20.36 -1.33
N ILE A 52 15.40 19.86 -1.28
CA ILE A 52 14.88 19.04 -0.16
C ILE A 52 15.62 17.71 -0.12
N ALA A 53 15.59 16.96 -1.22
CA ALA A 53 16.16 15.62 -1.32
C ALA A 53 17.64 15.62 -1.76
N ALA A 54 18.40 16.66 -1.38
CA ALA A 54 19.82 16.75 -1.69
C ALA A 54 20.66 15.73 -0.91
N ARG A 55 20.22 15.38 0.30
CA ARG A 55 20.82 14.41 1.23
C ARG A 55 19.78 13.98 2.26
N PRO A 56 19.99 12.84 2.96
CA PRO A 56 19.15 12.48 4.09
C PRO A 56 19.06 13.59 5.12
N HIS A 57 17.85 13.85 5.60
CA HIS A 57 17.51 14.93 6.50
C HIS A 57 16.57 14.46 7.63
N PRO A 58 16.99 13.46 8.44
CA PRO A 58 16.21 13.03 9.58
C PRO A 58 16.12 14.10 10.66
N VAL A 59 15.05 14.03 11.46
CA VAL A 59 14.77 14.93 12.57
C VAL A 59 16.01 15.12 13.46
N GLY A 60 16.32 16.37 13.79
CA GLY A 60 17.50 16.76 14.59
C GLY A 60 18.83 16.88 13.82
N SER A 61 18.90 16.40 12.58
CA SER A 61 20.08 16.60 11.73
C SER A 61 20.26 18.06 11.29
N GLN A 62 21.46 18.40 10.83
CA GLN A 62 21.71 19.72 10.21
C GLN A 62 20.93 19.88 8.90
N ALA A 63 20.89 18.84 8.06
CA ALA A 63 20.18 18.87 6.79
C ALA A 63 18.68 19.15 6.99
N HIS A 64 18.07 18.54 8.01
CA HIS A 64 16.67 18.81 8.38
C HIS A 64 16.41 20.29 8.71
N ARG A 65 17.31 20.93 9.47
CA ARG A 65 17.21 22.37 9.77
C ARG A 65 17.35 23.22 8.51
N GLU A 66 18.24 22.86 7.59
CA GLU A 66 18.43 23.55 6.32
C GLU A 66 17.18 23.43 5.42
N VAL A 67 16.53 22.25 5.37
CA VAL A 67 15.26 22.05 4.66
C VAL A 67 14.18 22.95 5.27
N ARG A 68 14.02 22.95 6.59
CA ARG A 68 13.04 23.83 7.26
C ARG A 68 13.28 25.32 6.94
N GLU A 69 14.52 25.78 7.00
CA GLU A 69 14.89 27.16 6.64
C GLU A 69 14.55 27.48 5.19
N TYR A 70 14.83 26.54 4.28
CA TYR A 70 14.44 26.64 2.88
C TYR A 70 12.93 26.76 2.69
N LEU A 71 12.13 25.97 3.42
CA LEU A 71 10.66 26.06 3.37
C LEU A 71 10.16 27.42 3.85
N VAL A 72 10.66 27.90 5.00
CA VAL A 72 10.32 29.21 5.57
C VAL A 72 10.63 30.34 4.59
N ASP A 73 11.83 30.33 3.99
CA ASP A 73 12.25 31.36 3.05
C ASP A 73 11.48 31.29 1.73
N THR A 74 11.17 30.10 1.25
CA THR A 74 10.37 29.90 0.03
C THR A 74 8.94 30.40 0.22
N VAL A 75 8.29 30.02 1.33
CA VAL A 75 6.94 30.49 1.68
C VAL A 75 6.91 32.01 1.80
N ARG A 76 7.90 32.61 2.47
CA ARG A 76 8.04 34.06 2.58
C ARG A 76 8.23 34.73 1.22
N GLY A 77 9.06 34.14 0.36
CA GLY A 77 9.30 34.59 -1.02
C GLY A 77 8.06 34.56 -1.90
N LEU A 78 7.11 33.67 -1.63
CA LEU A 78 5.80 33.59 -2.29
C LEU A 78 4.77 34.59 -1.73
N GLY A 79 5.18 35.44 -0.77
CA GLY A 79 4.34 36.47 -0.18
C GLY A 79 3.34 35.96 0.85
N VAL A 80 3.62 34.81 1.47
CA VAL A 80 2.85 34.27 2.60
C VAL A 80 3.70 34.33 3.86
N THR A 81 3.13 34.68 5.00
CA THR A 81 3.86 34.71 6.27
C THR A 81 3.97 33.29 6.82
N PRO A 82 5.18 32.70 6.92
CA PRO A 82 5.36 31.39 7.52
C PRO A 82 5.26 31.49 9.05
N GLU A 83 4.68 30.48 9.67
CA GLU A 83 4.71 30.23 11.12
C GLU A 83 5.45 28.91 11.37
N VAL A 84 6.34 28.88 12.37
CA VAL A 84 7.03 27.65 12.78
C VAL A 84 6.51 27.25 14.16
N GLN A 85 5.83 26.11 14.23
CA GLN A 85 5.40 25.52 15.50
C GLN A 85 6.55 24.69 16.09
N ALA A 86 7.37 25.30 16.94
CA ALA A 86 8.45 24.63 17.66
C ALA A 86 7.97 24.13 19.03
N THR A 87 7.90 22.81 19.25
CA THR A 87 7.48 22.23 20.54
C THR A 87 8.04 20.83 20.75
N ALA A 88 8.25 20.46 22.01
CA ALA A 88 8.37 19.05 22.38
C ALA A 88 6.99 18.38 22.28
N ALA A 89 6.93 17.18 21.68
CA ALA A 89 5.71 16.40 21.57
C ALA A 89 6.00 14.89 21.68
N ILE A 90 5.00 14.14 22.14
CA ILE A 90 4.96 12.67 22.10
C ILE A 90 3.70 12.18 21.39
N HIS A 91 3.75 10.96 20.86
CA HIS A 91 2.59 10.26 20.33
C HIS A 91 2.35 8.94 21.09
N PRO A 92 1.71 9.00 22.28
CA PRO A 92 1.49 7.82 23.12
C PRO A 92 0.43 6.86 22.58
N ASP A 93 -0.30 7.23 21.52
CA ASP A 93 -1.46 6.48 21.01
C ASP A 93 -1.11 5.54 19.85
N VAL A 94 0.12 5.58 19.35
CA VAL A 94 0.63 4.60 18.38
C VAL A 94 0.55 3.21 19.00
N GLU A 95 -0.05 2.24 18.29
CA GLU A 95 -0.15 0.84 18.71
C GLU A 95 1.20 0.08 18.55
N GLU A 96 2.29 0.73 18.92
CA GLU A 96 3.64 0.17 18.90
C GLU A 96 4.12 -0.22 20.29
N GLN A 97 5.21 -0.99 20.35
CA GLN A 97 5.90 -1.35 21.60
C GLN A 97 6.74 -0.20 22.18
N SER A 98 6.53 1.03 21.71
CA SER A 98 7.26 2.22 22.14
C SER A 98 6.33 3.44 22.27
N ILE A 99 6.84 4.50 22.90
CA ILE A 99 6.28 5.85 22.77
C ILE A 99 7.27 6.67 21.95
N PRO A 100 6.89 7.10 20.74
CA PRO A 100 7.67 8.08 19.99
C PRO A 100 7.49 9.50 20.53
N GLY A 101 8.54 10.30 20.40
CA GLY A 101 8.55 11.73 20.70
C GLY A 101 9.64 12.47 19.94
N ALA A 102 9.49 13.79 19.84
CA ALA A 102 10.43 14.64 19.15
C ALA A 102 10.32 16.10 19.62
N THR A 103 11.40 16.88 19.42
CA THR A 103 11.30 18.34 19.33
C THR A 103 10.92 18.69 17.89
N VAL A 104 9.63 18.94 17.66
CA VAL A 104 9.08 19.18 16.32
C VAL A 104 9.10 20.66 15.94
N HIS A 105 9.22 20.94 14.66
CA HIS A 105 9.24 22.26 14.04
C HIS A 105 8.36 22.29 12.78
N ASN A 106 7.04 22.06 12.92
CA ASN A 106 6.12 22.15 11.78
C ASN A 106 6.18 23.55 11.15
N VAL A 107 6.11 23.63 9.81
CA VAL A 107 6.03 24.92 9.09
C VAL A 107 4.62 25.09 8.54
N LEU A 108 3.99 26.21 8.86
CA LEU A 108 2.62 26.53 8.47
C LEU A 108 2.62 27.71 7.51
N ALA A 109 1.88 27.61 6.41
CA ALA A 109 1.64 28.71 5.48
C ALA A 109 0.13 28.91 5.25
N HIS A 110 -0.40 30.00 5.83
CA HIS A 110 -1.83 30.30 5.80
C HIS A 110 -2.18 31.26 4.66
N VAL A 111 -2.80 30.75 3.60
CA VAL A 111 -3.37 31.56 2.51
C VAL A 111 -4.81 31.93 2.85
N LYS A 112 -5.03 33.22 3.13
CA LYS A 112 -6.36 33.76 3.44
C LYS A 112 -7.23 33.86 2.18
N GLY A 113 -8.46 33.34 2.29
CA GLY A 113 -9.51 33.53 1.29
C GLY A 113 -10.23 34.88 1.45
N GLN A 114 -11.10 35.21 0.49
CA GLN A 114 -11.85 36.48 0.47
C GLN A 114 -13.11 36.48 1.34
N ASP A 115 -13.76 35.32 1.52
CA ASP A 115 -15.02 35.14 2.23
C ASP A 115 -15.00 33.74 2.85
N SER A 116 -14.03 33.52 3.73
CA SER A 116 -13.69 32.18 4.19
C SER A 116 -14.77 31.63 5.13
N ARG A 117 -15.29 30.46 4.78
CA ARG A 117 -16.29 29.71 5.57
C ARG A 117 -15.75 28.38 6.07
N GLY A 118 -14.48 28.10 5.79
CA GLY A 118 -13.79 26.89 6.20
C GLY A 118 -12.32 26.93 5.78
N VAL A 119 -11.54 26.02 6.35
CA VAL A 119 -10.10 25.90 6.08
C VAL A 119 -9.80 24.53 5.49
N ILE A 120 -9.11 24.51 4.36
CA ILE A 120 -8.55 23.29 3.76
C ILE A 120 -7.11 23.18 4.23
N ALA A 121 -6.79 22.14 5.00
CA ALA A 121 -5.41 21.81 5.32
C ALA A 121 -4.83 20.91 4.22
N ILE A 122 -3.72 21.30 3.61
CA ILE A 122 -2.93 20.45 2.72
C ILE A 122 -1.68 20.05 3.50
N VAL A 123 -1.44 18.75 3.62
CA VAL A 123 -0.44 18.17 4.54
C VAL A 123 0.51 17.25 3.78
N ALA A 124 1.80 17.37 4.08
CA ALA A 124 2.91 16.53 3.64
C ALA A 124 4.06 16.70 4.64
N HIS A 125 4.83 15.65 4.89
CA HIS A 125 5.94 15.71 5.85
C HIS A 125 7.27 16.06 5.18
N TYR A 126 8.12 16.82 5.88
CA TYR A 126 9.40 17.30 5.32
C TYR A 126 10.63 16.63 5.92
N ASP A 127 10.48 15.78 6.93
CA ASP A 127 11.55 14.93 7.42
C ASP A 127 11.75 13.71 6.50
N SER A 128 12.96 13.13 6.53
CA SER A 128 13.26 11.86 5.86
C SER A 128 13.76 10.84 6.86
N VAL A 129 13.71 9.56 6.51
CA VAL A 129 14.48 8.56 7.26
C VAL A 129 16.00 8.80 7.16
N PRO A 130 16.81 8.30 8.11
CA PRO A 130 18.24 8.66 8.23
C PRO A 130 19.15 8.27 7.07
N THR A 131 18.81 7.23 6.30
CA THR A 131 19.63 6.73 5.19
C THR A 131 19.08 7.09 3.80
N SER A 132 17.90 7.73 3.74
CA SER A 132 17.19 8.06 2.51
C SER A 132 17.24 9.57 2.26
N PRO A 133 17.54 10.04 1.04
CA PRO A 133 17.35 11.44 0.67
C PRO A 133 15.90 11.91 0.69
N GLY A 134 14.90 11.02 0.63
CA GLY A 134 13.48 11.38 0.74
C GLY A 134 12.93 12.08 -0.51
N ALA A 135 13.33 11.67 -1.72
CA ALA A 135 12.85 12.31 -2.95
C ALA A 135 11.38 12.00 -3.25
N SER A 136 10.95 10.76 -3.02
CA SER A 136 9.54 10.42 -3.05
C SER A 136 8.89 10.64 -1.69
N ASP A 137 9.57 10.26 -0.61
CA ASP A 137 9.02 10.12 0.74
C ASP A 137 9.62 11.13 1.73
N ASP A 138 8.97 12.26 2.02
CA ASP A 138 7.87 12.86 1.24
C ASP A 138 8.26 14.21 0.61
N GLY A 139 9.50 14.30 0.14
CA GLY A 139 9.97 15.46 -0.61
C GLY A 139 9.08 15.80 -1.81
N ALA A 140 8.44 14.79 -2.43
CA ALA A 140 7.51 14.96 -3.54
C ALA A 140 6.22 15.71 -3.12
N GLY A 141 5.59 15.32 -2.00
CA GLY A 141 4.44 16.02 -1.42
C GLY A 141 4.79 17.46 -1.06
N VAL A 142 5.92 17.69 -0.40
CA VAL A 142 6.42 19.03 -0.04
C VAL A 142 6.68 19.90 -1.27
N ALA A 143 7.36 19.37 -2.29
CA ALA A 143 7.60 20.09 -3.54
C ALA A 143 6.30 20.41 -4.27
N ALA A 144 5.33 19.49 -4.26
CA ALA A 144 4.01 19.71 -4.83
C ALA A 144 3.23 20.80 -4.07
N MET A 145 3.34 20.86 -2.74
CA MET A 145 2.75 21.92 -1.92
C MET A 145 3.32 23.30 -2.27
N LEU A 146 4.65 23.42 -2.42
CA LEU A 146 5.29 24.69 -2.78
C LEU A 146 4.87 25.20 -4.17
N GLU A 147 4.86 24.32 -5.18
CA GLU A 147 4.41 24.69 -6.54
C GLU A 147 2.89 24.96 -6.59
N THR A 148 2.09 24.22 -5.81
CA THR A 148 0.65 24.48 -5.67
C THR A 148 0.40 25.84 -5.03
N LEU A 149 1.11 26.16 -3.93
CA LEU A 149 1.06 27.47 -3.31
C LEU A 149 1.38 28.58 -4.31
N ARG A 150 2.48 28.44 -5.07
CA ARG A 150 2.85 29.39 -6.13
C ARG A 150 1.74 29.55 -7.17
N ALA A 151 1.16 28.44 -7.66
CA ALA A 151 0.09 28.46 -8.66
C ALA A 151 -1.26 29.02 -8.14
N LEU A 152 -1.52 28.93 -6.83
CA LEU A 152 -2.66 29.60 -6.19
C LEU A 152 -2.43 31.10 -6.07
N ARG A 153 -1.19 31.55 -5.83
CA ARG A 153 -0.83 32.97 -5.74
C ARG A 153 -0.86 33.70 -7.07
N THR A 154 -0.70 32.99 -8.20
CA THR A 154 -0.84 33.56 -9.55
C THR A 154 -2.28 33.54 -10.06
N GLY A 155 -3.12 32.64 -9.53
CA GLY A 155 -4.52 32.52 -9.88
C GLY A 155 -5.43 33.54 -9.20
N PRO A 156 -6.74 33.51 -9.51
CA PRO A 156 -7.71 34.30 -8.79
C PRO A 156 -7.76 33.88 -7.31
N PRO A 157 -7.96 34.84 -6.39
CA PRO A 157 -8.07 34.54 -4.96
C PRO A 157 -9.27 33.64 -4.68
N LEU A 158 -9.07 32.70 -3.76
CA LEU A 158 -10.08 31.71 -3.34
C LEU A 158 -11.06 32.33 -2.33
N ARG A 159 -12.20 31.67 -2.15
CA ARG A 159 -13.18 32.06 -1.12
C ARG A 159 -12.77 31.57 0.26
N ASN A 160 -12.47 30.29 0.38
CA ASN A 160 -12.01 29.62 1.60
C ASN A 160 -10.51 29.76 1.81
N ASP A 161 -10.09 29.57 3.07
CA ASP A 161 -8.69 29.55 3.44
C ASP A 161 -8.04 28.24 3.02
N VAL A 162 -6.78 28.31 2.61
CA VAL A 162 -5.92 27.14 2.39
C VAL A 162 -4.73 27.24 3.33
N LEU A 163 -4.55 26.22 4.18
CA LEU A 163 -3.47 26.10 5.12
C LEU A 163 -2.54 24.98 4.65
N PHE A 164 -1.31 25.32 4.27
CA PHE A 164 -0.27 24.33 4.03
C PHE A 164 0.41 24.01 5.36
N VAL A 165 0.42 22.73 5.73
CA VAL A 165 1.01 22.20 6.96
C VAL A 165 2.14 21.27 6.55
N PHE A 166 3.37 21.78 6.59
CA PHE A 166 4.57 20.95 6.41
C PHE A 166 4.90 20.34 7.76
N THR A 167 4.50 19.09 7.94
CA THR A 167 4.67 18.34 9.18
C THR A 167 6.11 17.88 9.35
N ASP A 168 6.55 17.88 10.60
CA ASP A 168 7.85 17.38 11.03
C ASP A 168 7.67 15.99 11.67
N ALA A 169 8.72 15.18 11.68
CA ALA A 169 8.78 13.96 12.47
C ALA A 169 7.64 12.95 12.20
N GLU A 170 7.22 12.81 10.94
CA GLU A 170 6.27 11.77 10.50
C GLU A 170 6.91 10.39 10.68
N GLU A 171 8.13 10.25 10.17
CA GLU A 171 8.92 9.01 10.14
C GLU A 171 9.30 8.50 11.52
N THR A 172 9.11 9.36 12.51
CA THR A 172 9.37 9.07 13.93
C THR A 172 8.14 8.60 14.68
N GLY A 173 6.98 8.50 14.02
CA GLY A 173 5.70 8.11 14.62
C GLY A 173 4.66 9.23 14.64
N LEU A 174 4.57 10.03 13.57
CA LEU A 174 3.52 11.04 13.32
C LEU A 174 3.50 12.16 14.37
N VAL A 175 4.66 12.49 14.93
CA VAL A 175 4.76 13.35 16.11
C VAL A 175 4.41 14.80 15.76
N GLY A 176 4.82 15.31 14.59
CA GLY A 176 4.49 16.66 14.15
C GLY A 176 3.02 16.83 13.78
N ALA A 177 2.40 15.88 13.09
CA ALA A 177 0.95 15.91 12.87
C ALA A 177 0.19 15.95 14.18
N ARG A 178 0.63 15.20 15.20
CA ARG A 178 -0.01 15.23 16.52
C ARG A 178 0.17 16.56 17.23
N ALA A 179 1.37 17.12 17.18
CA ALA A 179 1.63 18.45 17.71
C ALA A 179 0.74 19.51 17.07
N PHE A 180 0.51 19.43 15.75
CA PHE A 180 -0.39 20.34 15.06
C PHE A 180 -1.86 20.06 15.44
N ALA A 181 -2.35 18.85 15.19
CA ALA A 181 -3.77 18.50 15.28
C ALA A 181 -4.35 18.64 16.70
N PHE A 182 -3.56 18.38 17.73
CA PHE A 182 -4.02 18.41 19.12
C PHE A 182 -3.64 19.67 19.89
N HIS A 183 -2.62 20.43 19.45
CA HIS A 183 -2.08 21.54 20.24
C HIS A 183 -2.02 22.87 19.49
N HIS A 184 -2.27 22.91 18.18
CA HIS A 184 -2.27 24.15 17.42
C HIS A 184 -3.69 24.75 17.25
N PRO A 185 -3.92 26.04 17.55
CA PRO A 185 -5.25 26.66 17.41
C PRO A 185 -5.82 26.65 15.99
N LEU A 186 -4.98 26.64 14.95
CA LEU A 186 -5.45 26.53 13.57
C LEU A 186 -6.07 25.16 13.25
N ALA A 187 -5.69 24.10 13.96
CA ALA A 187 -6.23 22.77 13.73
C ALA A 187 -7.75 22.72 13.98
N ASP A 188 -8.24 23.47 14.96
CA ASP A 188 -9.68 23.53 15.25
C ASP A 188 -10.49 24.14 14.10
N GLN A 189 -9.89 25.05 13.31
CA GLN A 189 -10.52 25.70 12.15
C GLN A 189 -10.54 24.83 10.90
N VAL A 190 -9.72 23.77 10.84
CA VAL A 190 -9.65 22.86 9.69
C VAL A 190 -10.98 22.15 9.48
N SER A 191 -11.52 22.30 8.27
CA SER A 191 -12.76 21.69 7.80
C SER A 191 -12.50 20.41 7.01
N VAL A 192 -11.45 20.42 6.18
CA VAL A 192 -11.02 19.29 5.34
C VAL A 192 -9.51 19.17 5.36
N VAL A 193 -9.01 17.95 5.48
CA VAL A 193 -7.59 17.62 5.33
C VAL A 193 -7.36 16.93 3.98
N LEU A 194 -6.37 17.37 3.22
CA LEU A 194 -5.87 16.71 2.03
C LEU A 194 -4.42 16.31 2.33
N ASN A 195 -4.20 15.03 2.62
CA ASN A 195 -2.89 14.48 2.97
C ASN A 195 -2.26 13.81 1.75
N PHE A 196 -0.97 14.02 1.58
CA PHE A 196 -0.21 13.62 0.41
C PHE A 196 1.05 12.89 0.90
N GLU A 197 1.29 11.69 0.36
CA GLU A 197 2.32 10.75 0.82
C GLU A 197 2.91 9.95 -0.35
N ALA A 198 3.99 9.21 -0.10
CA ALA A 198 4.53 8.24 -1.03
C ALA A 198 4.98 6.96 -0.32
N ARG A 199 4.78 5.81 -0.97
CA ARG A 199 5.40 4.53 -0.57
C ARG A 199 6.14 3.87 -1.72
N GLY A 200 6.39 4.62 -2.78
CA GLY A 200 7.11 4.19 -3.97
C GLY A 200 7.63 5.42 -4.70
N SER A 201 8.46 5.24 -5.72
CA SER A 201 9.08 6.35 -6.45
C SER A 201 8.39 6.72 -7.77
N ASN A 202 7.34 5.98 -8.15
CA ASN A 202 6.66 6.09 -9.44
C ASN A 202 5.15 5.75 -9.34
N GLY A 203 4.45 5.87 -10.46
CA GLY A 203 3.04 5.51 -10.61
C GLY A 203 2.06 6.66 -10.35
N PRO A 204 0.76 6.43 -10.53
CA PRO A 204 -0.27 7.45 -10.33
C PRO A 204 -0.47 7.78 -8.85
N SER A 205 -0.87 9.02 -8.54
CA SER A 205 -1.37 9.41 -7.22
C SER A 205 -2.76 8.80 -6.98
N LEU A 206 -2.82 7.83 -6.06
CA LEU A 206 -4.02 7.12 -5.67
C LEU A 206 -4.66 7.78 -4.45
N MET A 207 -5.95 8.09 -4.49
CA MET A 207 -6.74 8.38 -3.30
C MET A 207 -7.10 7.06 -2.62
N PHE A 208 -6.35 6.71 -1.57
CA PHE A 208 -6.41 5.38 -0.97
C PHE A 208 -7.21 5.33 0.34
N GLN A 209 -7.43 6.47 1.01
CA GLN A 209 -8.17 6.52 2.27
C GLN A 209 -8.94 7.83 2.43
N PRO A 210 -10.28 7.79 2.45
CA PRO A 210 -11.09 8.94 2.86
C PRO A 210 -11.43 8.88 4.36
N GLY A 211 -11.83 10.01 4.95
CA GLY A 211 -12.42 10.02 6.29
C GLY A 211 -13.82 9.39 6.35
N PRO A 212 -14.37 9.10 7.54
CA PRO A 212 -15.72 8.54 7.67
C PRO A 212 -16.81 9.51 7.18
N GLY A 213 -17.92 8.98 6.65
CA GLY A 213 -18.99 9.79 6.07
C GLY A 213 -18.57 10.46 4.76
N ASN A 214 -17.73 9.79 3.96
CA ASN A 214 -16.98 10.40 2.86
C ASN A 214 -17.78 10.83 1.64
N ARG A 215 -19.08 10.53 1.54
CA ARG A 215 -19.83 10.70 0.29
C ARG A 215 -19.77 12.13 -0.27
N TRP A 216 -19.74 13.14 0.58
CA TRP A 216 -19.65 14.54 0.15
C TRP A 216 -18.24 14.92 -0.31
N LEU A 217 -17.19 14.38 0.32
CA LEU A 217 -15.80 14.54 -0.13
C LEU A 217 -15.56 13.88 -1.49
N ILE A 218 -16.12 12.67 -1.70
CA ILE A 218 -16.06 11.99 -3.00
C ILE A 218 -16.80 12.78 -4.09
N GLN A 219 -17.87 13.50 -3.74
CA GLN A 219 -18.53 14.41 -4.68
C GLN A 219 -17.65 15.61 -5.05
N HIS A 220 -16.94 16.20 -4.09
CA HIS A 220 -15.95 17.24 -4.39
C HIS A 220 -14.81 16.71 -5.26
N LEU A 221 -14.30 15.51 -4.97
CA LEU A 221 -13.28 14.86 -5.78
C LEU A 221 -13.76 14.70 -7.23
N ALA A 222 -14.97 14.17 -7.43
CA ALA A 222 -15.55 13.98 -8.76
C ALA A 222 -15.81 15.30 -9.52
N ARG A 223 -16.19 16.39 -8.81
CA ARG A 223 -16.47 17.70 -9.41
C ARG A 223 -15.25 18.59 -9.61
N SER A 224 -14.14 18.29 -8.93
CA SER A 224 -12.91 19.08 -9.00
C SER A 224 -12.27 19.08 -10.39
N GLY A 225 -12.56 18.07 -11.21
CA GLY A 225 -11.86 17.84 -12.48
C GLY A 225 -10.43 17.31 -12.29
N ALA A 226 -10.02 17.00 -11.06
CA ALA A 226 -8.75 16.35 -10.79
C ALA A 226 -8.68 15.01 -11.54
N PRO A 227 -7.54 14.68 -12.17
CA PRO A 227 -7.32 13.36 -12.77
C PRO A 227 -7.09 12.27 -11.72
N ALA A 228 -7.81 12.31 -10.58
CA ALA A 228 -7.54 11.48 -9.42
C ALA A 228 -7.89 10.01 -9.67
N GLN A 229 -6.98 9.13 -9.25
CA GLN A 229 -7.19 7.69 -9.26
C GLN A 229 -7.74 7.25 -7.91
N ALA A 230 -9.01 6.86 -7.86
CA ALA A 230 -9.76 6.58 -6.66
C ALA A 230 -10.59 5.30 -6.81
N SER A 231 -10.57 4.47 -5.77
CA SER A 231 -11.33 3.23 -5.72
C SER A 231 -11.68 2.89 -4.28
N SER A 232 -12.94 2.57 -3.97
CA SER A 232 -13.34 2.12 -2.63
C SER A 232 -12.73 0.75 -2.27
N LEU A 233 -12.11 0.05 -3.24
CA LEU A 233 -11.22 -1.07 -2.96
C LEU A 233 -10.03 -0.67 -2.09
N PHE A 234 -9.40 0.48 -2.37
CA PHE A 234 -8.21 0.91 -1.66
C PHE A 234 -8.54 1.20 -0.19
N ASP A 235 -9.63 1.94 0.05
CA ASP A 235 -10.12 2.21 1.40
C ASP A 235 -10.43 0.93 2.18
N GLU A 236 -11.12 -0.04 1.56
CA GLU A 236 -11.46 -1.29 2.22
C GLU A 236 -10.22 -2.14 2.56
N VAL A 237 -9.19 -2.12 1.70
CA VAL A 237 -7.92 -2.79 1.96
C VAL A 237 -7.15 -2.05 3.05
N TYR A 238 -7.00 -0.72 2.92
CA TYR A 238 -6.21 0.11 3.81
C TYR A 238 -6.75 0.09 5.25
N ARG A 239 -8.08 0.11 5.45
CA ARG A 239 -8.71 -0.05 6.78
C ARG A 239 -8.37 -1.36 7.51
N ARG A 240 -7.82 -2.36 6.81
CA ARG A 240 -7.37 -3.64 7.40
C ARG A 240 -5.87 -3.74 7.53
N LEU A 241 -5.12 -2.82 6.93
CA LEU A 241 -3.68 -2.71 7.12
C LEU A 241 -3.43 -1.90 8.40
N GLN A 242 -2.36 -2.25 9.12
CA GLN A 242 -1.87 -1.48 10.26
C GLN A 242 -0.83 -0.46 9.76
N ASN A 243 -1.24 0.39 8.81
CA ASN A 243 -0.41 1.46 8.28
C ASN A 243 -1.05 2.79 8.68
N ASP A 244 -0.23 3.75 9.05
CA ASP A 244 -0.66 5.11 9.37
C ASP A 244 0.14 6.12 8.55
N THR A 245 -0.37 7.33 8.51
CA THR A 245 0.22 8.53 7.89
C THR A 245 -0.20 9.71 8.76
N ASP A 246 0.28 10.90 8.48
CA ASP A 246 -0.18 12.11 9.19
C ASP A 246 -1.72 12.26 9.20
N PHE A 247 -2.39 11.81 8.13
CA PHE A 247 -3.86 11.77 8.05
C PHE A 247 -4.52 10.99 9.19
N SER A 248 -3.92 9.88 9.64
CA SER A 248 -4.45 9.07 10.75
C SER A 248 -4.61 9.88 12.02
N VAL A 249 -3.68 10.79 12.31
CA VAL A 249 -3.72 11.67 13.48
C VAL A 249 -4.89 12.66 13.40
N PHE A 250 -5.16 13.19 12.21
CA PHE A 250 -6.33 14.06 11.98
C PHE A 250 -7.64 13.29 12.18
N LEU A 251 -7.74 12.04 11.73
CA LEU A 251 -8.90 11.18 11.97
C LEU A 251 -9.10 10.91 13.47
N GLN A 252 -8.03 10.66 14.24
CA GLN A 252 -8.10 10.51 15.69
C GLN A 252 -8.62 11.77 16.40
N ARG A 253 -8.33 12.96 15.85
CA ARG A 253 -8.87 14.25 16.34
C ARG A 253 -10.32 14.52 15.90
N GLY A 254 -10.92 13.63 15.10
CA GLY A 254 -12.27 13.77 14.56
C GLY A 254 -12.36 14.68 13.34
N LYS A 255 -11.24 14.99 12.68
CA LYS A 255 -11.22 15.67 11.39
C LYS A 255 -11.50 14.66 10.26
N THR A 256 -11.80 15.18 9.07
CA THR A 256 -12.10 14.36 7.89
C THR A 256 -11.38 14.91 6.67
N GLY A 257 -11.28 14.11 5.61
CA GLY A 257 -10.45 14.45 4.47
C GLY A 257 -10.20 13.31 3.49
N LEU A 258 -9.17 13.48 2.67
CA LEU A 258 -8.73 12.53 1.65
C LEU A 258 -7.21 12.36 1.76
N ASN A 259 -6.76 11.10 1.71
CA ASN A 259 -5.35 10.71 1.74
C ASN A 259 -4.92 10.19 0.37
N PHE A 260 -3.79 10.67 -0.13
CA PHE A 260 -3.29 10.41 -1.47
C PHE A 260 -1.85 9.89 -1.43
N GLY A 261 -1.53 8.93 -2.30
CA GLY A 261 -0.14 8.51 -2.46
C GLY A 261 0.10 7.58 -3.64
N PHE A 262 1.37 7.44 -4.02
CA PHE A 262 1.81 6.54 -5.09
C PHE A 262 2.70 5.43 -4.54
N LEU A 263 2.67 4.26 -5.21
CA LEU A 263 3.16 2.99 -4.64
C LEU A 263 4.16 2.27 -5.56
N ASP A 264 4.23 2.62 -6.84
CA ASP A 264 5.09 1.89 -7.79
C ASP A 264 6.56 2.24 -7.54
N GLY A 265 7.48 1.31 -7.77
CA GLY A 265 8.88 1.46 -7.38
C GLY A 265 9.12 1.34 -5.87
N PHE A 266 8.29 0.58 -5.15
CA PHE A 266 8.37 0.32 -3.69
C PHE A 266 9.78 0.01 -3.18
N MET A 267 10.63 -0.65 -3.97
CA MET A 267 12.00 -1.01 -3.56
C MET A 267 12.90 0.17 -3.16
N ARG A 268 12.51 1.39 -3.55
CA ARG A 268 13.25 2.61 -3.22
C ARG A 268 12.72 3.28 -1.95
N TYR A 269 11.55 2.89 -1.46
CA TYR A 269 10.99 3.40 -0.21
C TYR A 269 11.97 3.18 0.97
N HIS A 270 12.18 4.23 1.78
CA HIS A 270 13.17 4.26 2.87
C HIS A 270 14.62 3.90 2.47
N ALA A 271 14.94 3.89 1.18
CA ALA A 271 16.23 3.45 0.67
C ALA A 271 17.12 4.65 0.27
N ARG A 272 18.43 4.43 0.23
CA ARG A 272 19.38 5.42 -0.29
C ARG A 272 19.08 5.88 -1.72
N THR A 273 18.42 5.01 -2.49
CA THR A 273 18.02 5.25 -3.89
C THR A 273 16.67 5.95 -4.04
N ASP A 274 16.04 6.38 -2.94
CA ASP A 274 14.98 7.37 -2.98
C ASP A 274 15.55 8.77 -3.25
N ASP A 275 16.03 8.95 -4.47
CA ASP A 275 16.73 10.14 -4.92
C ASP A 275 16.13 10.69 -6.22
N LEU A 276 16.60 11.88 -6.62
CA LEU A 276 16.17 12.54 -7.84
C LEU A 276 16.49 11.79 -9.14
N ALA A 277 17.46 10.87 -9.13
CA ALA A 277 17.88 10.14 -10.32
C ALA A 277 16.90 9.01 -10.64
N HIS A 278 16.26 8.46 -9.61
CA HIS A 278 15.34 7.32 -9.73
C HIS A 278 13.86 7.69 -9.56
N PHE A 279 13.57 8.95 -9.26
CA PHE A 279 12.21 9.46 -9.06
C PHE A 279 11.49 9.80 -10.37
N GLY A 280 10.23 9.36 -10.48
CA GLY A 280 9.37 9.60 -11.65
C GLY A 280 8.69 10.97 -11.62
N LEU A 281 9.09 11.88 -12.50
CA LEU A 281 8.46 13.22 -12.57
C LEU A 281 6.98 13.19 -12.98
N ASP A 282 6.53 12.16 -13.69
CA ASP A 282 5.12 11.97 -14.05
C ASP A 282 4.27 11.78 -12.78
N SER A 283 4.80 11.10 -11.77
CA SER A 283 4.15 10.95 -10.46
C SER A 283 4.01 12.29 -9.75
N LEU A 284 5.07 13.11 -9.72
CA LEU A 284 5.02 14.46 -9.16
C LEU A 284 4.01 15.35 -9.89
N GLN A 285 3.97 15.25 -11.22
CA GLN A 285 2.99 15.98 -12.03
C GLN A 285 1.57 15.60 -11.63
N HIS A 286 1.30 14.30 -11.55
CA HIS A 286 -0.02 13.80 -11.18
C HIS A 286 -0.45 14.24 -9.78
N HIS A 287 0.47 14.08 -8.83
CA HIS A 287 0.27 14.37 -7.42
C HIS A 287 -0.08 15.85 -7.20
N GLY A 288 0.70 16.76 -7.82
CA GLY A 288 0.46 18.19 -7.76
C GLY A 288 -0.76 18.67 -8.57
N GLU A 289 -1.09 18.03 -9.68
CA GLU A 289 -2.32 18.34 -10.42
C GLU A 289 -3.58 18.02 -9.60
N VAL A 290 -3.59 16.88 -8.92
CA VAL A 290 -4.68 16.50 -8.00
C VAL A 290 -4.77 17.51 -6.85
N MET A 291 -3.64 17.86 -6.24
CA MET A 291 -3.55 18.84 -5.15
C MET A 291 -4.09 20.21 -5.57
N LEU A 292 -3.61 20.76 -6.68
CA LEU A 292 -4.02 22.08 -7.18
C LEU A 292 -5.50 22.11 -7.59
N ALA A 293 -5.99 21.05 -8.25
CA ALA A 293 -7.38 20.95 -8.66
C ALA A 293 -8.33 20.92 -7.45
N LEU A 294 -8.00 20.13 -6.43
CA LEU A 294 -8.81 20.07 -5.20
C LEU A 294 -8.75 21.38 -4.41
N ALA A 295 -7.56 21.97 -4.25
CA ALA A 295 -7.39 23.25 -3.57
C ALA A 295 -8.23 24.36 -4.24
N ARG A 296 -8.25 24.42 -5.57
CA ARG A 296 -9.08 25.39 -6.32
C ARG A 296 -10.56 25.09 -6.22
N HIS A 297 -10.96 23.84 -6.34
CA HIS A 297 -12.38 23.44 -6.30
C HIS A 297 -12.97 23.68 -4.91
N MET A 298 -12.40 23.04 -3.88
CA MET A 298 -12.83 23.18 -2.50
C MET A 298 -12.61 24.61 -1.97
N GLY A 299 -11.58 25.31 -2.47
CA GLY A 299 -11.32 26.71 -2.13
C GLY A 299 -12.42 27.66 -2.58
N ASN A 300 -13.28 27.26 -3.51
CA ASN A 300 -14.37 28.09 -4.04
C ASN A 300 -15.78 27.54 -3.75
N ASP A 301 -15.87 26.31 -3.25
CA ASP A 301 -17.14 25.63 -2.94
C ASP A 301 -17.44 25.63 -1.42
N ALA A 302 -18.65 25.27 -1.03
CA ALA A 302 -19.00 25.13 0.38
C ALA A 302 -18.38 23.86 0.97
N LEU A 303 -17.80 23.95 2.18
CA LEU A 303 -17.18 22.84 2.90
C LEU A 303 -18.11 22.28 3.99
N GLU A 304 -19.40 22.17 3.70
CA GLU A 304 -20.40 21.74 4.67
C GLU A 304 -20.50 20.21 4.69
N PRO A 305 -20.25 19.54 5.84
CA PRO A 305 -20.41 18.11 5.94
C PRO A 305 -21.89 17.73 5.78
N ALA A 306 -22.19 16.93 4.76
CA ALA A 306 -23.48 16.29 4.58
C ALA A 306 -23.72 15.23 5.68
N PRO A 307 -24.95 14.69 5.85
CA PRO A 307 -25.19 13.57 6.74
C PRO A 307 -24.16 12.44 6.55
N PRO A 308 -23.72 11.77 7.64
CA PRO A 308 -22.63 10.80 7.60
C PRO A 308 -23.08 9.57 6.80
N GLU A 309 -22.76 9.57 5.52
CA GLU A 309 -23.00 8.46 4.60
C GLU A 309 -21.72 8.24 3.79
N ASP A 310 -21.30 6.98 3.68
CA ASP A 310 -20.15 6.62 2.85
C ASP A 310 -20.58 6.39 1.40
N ALA A 311 -19.63 6.55 0.48
CA ALA A 311 -19.82 6.24 -0.93
C ALA A 311 -19.09 4.95 -1.33
N VAL A 312 -19.66 4.25 -2.31
CA VAL A 312 -18.92 3.32 -3.17
C VAL A 312 -18.49 4.11 -4.40
N TYR A 313 -17.21 4.03 -4.75
CA TYR A 313 -16.62 4.83 -5.83
C TYR A 313 -15.49 4.11 -6.56
N PHE A 314 -15.32 4.42 -7.85
CA PHE A 314 -14.25 3.86 -8.69
C PHE A 314 -14.10 4.66 -9.99
N ASN A 315 -12.89 4.71 -10.56
CA ASN A 315 -12.71 5.21 -11.92
C ASN A 315 -13.24 4.22 -12.96
N ALA A 316 -13.95 4.74 -13.96
CA ALA A 316 -14.31 4.05 -15.19
C ALA A 316 -13.80 4.87 -16.38
N GLY A 317 -12.53 4.68 -16.73
CA GLY A 317 -11.80 5.61 -17.60
C GLY A 317 -11.62 6.96 -16.88
N PRO A 318 -11.91 8.11 -17.51
CA PRO A 318 -11.73 9.42 -16.90
C PRO A 318 -12.84 9.82 -15.91
N ILE A 319 -13.88 8.99 -15.75
CA ILE A 319 -15.05 9.30 -14.93
C ILE A 319 -14.91 8.62 -13.57
N LEU A 320 -15.00 9.39 -12.48
CA LEU A 320 -15.16 8.85 -11.13
C LEU A 320 -16.64 8.54 -10.89
N VAL A 321 -17.02 7.27 -11.00
CA VAL A 321 -18.36 6.81 -10.67
C VAL A 321 -18.48 6.73 -9.16
N HIS A 322 -19.56 7.29 -8.59
CA HIS A 322 -19.81 7.20 -7.16
C HIS A 322 -21.32 7.13 -6.85
N HIS A 323 -21.68 6.39 -5.81
CA HIS A 323 -23.05 6.32 -5.29
C HIS A 323 -23.02 6.05 -3.78
N PRO A 324 -24.10 6.35 -3.04
CA PRO A 324 -24.17 5.99 -1.62
C PRO A 324 -23.97 4.50 -1.36
N ALA A 325 -23.29 4.15 -0.28
CA ALA A 325 -23.00 2.76 0.09
C ALA A 325 -24.26 1.92 0.31
N THR A 326 -25.36 2.57 0.71
CA THR A 326 -26.69 1.93 0.87
C THR A 326 -27.22 1.28 -0.43
N TRP A 327 -26.72 1.69 -1.60
CA TRP A 327 -27.09 1.08 -2.89
C TRP A 327 -26.36 -0.24 -3.18
N ALA A 328 -25.30 -0.57 -2.44
CA ALA A 328 -24.54 -1.80 -2.63
C ALA A 328 -25.43 -3.04 -2.58
N VAL A 329 -26.32 -3.13 -1.57
CA VAL A 329 -27.23 -4.26 -1.38
C VAL A 329 -28.29 -4.35 -2.49
N PRO A 330 -29.06 -3.28 -2.82
CA PRO A 330 -29.99 -3.30 -3.95
C PRO A 330 -29.34 -3.71 -5.29
N ILE A 331 -28.16 -3.17 -5.60
CA ILE A 331 -27.44 -3.50 -6.84
C ILE A 331 -27.00 -4.97 -6.85
N ALA A 332 -26.47 -5.47 -5.74
CA ALA A 332 -26.06 -6.87 -5.62
C ALA A 332 -27.25 -7.84 -5.71
N LEU A 333 -28.38 -7.52 -5.07
CA LEU A 333 -29.61 -8.31 -5.18
C LEU A 333 -30.17 -8.27 -6.60
N LEU A 334 -30.13 -7.13 -7.29
CA LEU A 334 -30.52 -7.01 -8.69
C LEU A 334 -29.62 -7.90 -9.59
N ALA A 335 -28.31 -7.90 -9.36
CA ALA A 335 -27.37 -8.77 -10.05
C ALA A 335 -27.71 -10.25 -9.82
N LEU A 336 -27.97 -10.65 -8.57
CA LEU A 336 -28.39 -12.01 -8.22
C LEU A 336 -29.70 -12.42 -8.92
N LEU A 337 -30.70 -11.55 -8.92
CA LEU A 337 -31.97 -11.78 -9.60
C LEU A 337 -31.80 -11.89 -11.12
N ALA A 338 -30.96 -11.05 -11.72
CA ALA A 338 -30.65 -11.13 -13.15
C ALA A 338 -29.95 -12.46 -13.51
N VAL A 339 -28.98 -12.90 -12.70
CA VAL A 339 -28.30 -14.19 -12.86
C VAL A 339 -29.31 -15.34 -12.72
N ALA A 340 -30.16 -15.31 -11.69
CA ALA A 340 -31.19 -16.31 -11.48
C ALA A 340 -32.18 -16.38 -12.66
N ALA A 341 -32.62 -15.23 -13.18
CA ALA A 341 -33.51 -15.15 -14.34
C ALA A 341 -32.87 -15.74 -15.61
N ALA A 342 -31.59 -15.43 -15.87
CA ALA A 342 -30.85 -15.99 -16.99
C ALA A 342 -30.70 -17.52 -16.86
N ILE A 343 -30.42 -18.03 -15.66
CA ILE A 343 -30.35 -19.47 -15.37
C ILE A 343 -31.69 -20.15 -15.58
N VAL A 344 -32.77 -19.64 -14.99
CA VAL A 344 -34.12 -20.20 -15.15
C VAL A 344 -34.53 -20.22 -16.61
N GLN A 345 -34.24 -19.15 -17.36
CA GLN A 345 -34.46 -19.12 -18.81
C GLN A 345 -33.68 -20.21 -19.54
N GLY A 346 -32.40 -20.39 -19.21
CA GLY A 346 -31.55 -21.41 -19.81
C GLY A 346 -32.00 -22.84 -19.49
N LEU A 347 -32.39 -23.11 -18.24
CA LEU A 347 -32.92 -24.40 -17.80
C LEU A 347 -34.26 -24.71 -18.49
N ARG A 348 -35.21 -23.76 -18.51
CA ARG A 348 -36.53 -23.94 -19.17
C ARG A 348 -36.43 -24.20 -20.67
N ARG A 349 -35.39 -23.70 -21.33
CA ARG A 349 -35.13 -23.92 -22.76
C ARG A 349 -34.28 -25.16 -23.04
N GLY A 350 -33.91 -25.94 -22.01
CA GLY A 350 -33.01 -27.10 -22.16
C GLY A 350 -31.60 -26.73 -22.62
N ARG A 351 -31.19 -25.47 -22.44
CA ARG A 351 -29.91 -24.91 -22.89
C ARG A 351 -28.83 -24.93 -21.83
N LEU A 352 -29.22 -25.03 -20.56
CA LEU A 352 -28.34 -25.21 -19.41
C LEU A 352 -28.78 -26.45 -18.63
N ARG A 353 -27.85 -27.04 -17.87
CA ARG A 353 -28.13 -28.13 -16.92
C ARG A 353 -27.64 -27.74 -15.54
N ALA A 354 -28.37 -28.12 -14.49
CA ALA A 354 -27.97 -27.86 -13.11
C ALA A 354 -26.58 -28.43 -12.78
N SER A 355 -26.28 -29.65 -13.23
CA SER A 355 -24.94 -30.23 -13.10
C SER A 355 -23.87 -29.45 -13.85
N GLY A 356 -24.20 -28.87 -15.01
CA GLY A 356 -23.30 -27.99 -15.76
C GLY A 356 -22.97 -26.70 -15.00
N LEU A 357 -23.95 -26.11 -14.30
CA LEU A 357 -23.74 -24.94 -13.44
C LEU A 357 -22.79 -25.26 -12.28
N ALA A 358 -23.00 -26.41 -11.61
CA ALA A 358 -22.13 -26.88 -10.53
C ALA A 358 -20.69 -27.09 -11.02
N TRP A 359 -20.52 -27.69 -12.21
CA TRP A 359 -19.21 -27.79 -12.86
C TRP A 359 -18.61 -26.42 -13.19
N GLY A 360 -19.41 -25.44 -13.59
CA GLY A 360 -18.94 -24.07 -13.85
C GLY A 360 -18.43 -23.36 -12.60
N ALA A 361 -19.20 -23.42 -11.51
CA ALA A 361 -18.76 -22.89 -10.21
C ALA A 361 -17.49 -23.62 -9.72
N GLY A 362 -17.47 -24.95 -9.82
CA GLY A 362 -16.31 -25.77 -9.48
C GLY A 362 -15.08 -25.46 -10.33
N ALA A 363 -15.23 -25.19 -11.63
CA ALA A 363 -14.14 -24.81 -12.51
C ALA A 363 -13.52 -23.47 -12.11
N LEU A 364 -14.34 -22.48 -11.73
CA LEU A 364 -13.85 -21.18 -11.24
C LEU A 364 -13.07 -21.34 -9.93
N LEU A 365 -13.61 -22.08 -8.96
CA LEU A 365 -12.93 -22.32 -7.68
C LEU A 365 -11.63 -23.11 -7.87
N ALA A 366 -11.67 -24.17 -8.67
CA ALA A 366 -10.49 -24.97 -9.01
C ALA A 366 -9.43 -24.13 -9.74
N ALA A 367 -9.84 -23.26 -10.68
CA ALA A 367 -8.92 -22.36 -11.38
C ALA A 367 -8.26 -21.37 -10.43
N THR A 368 -9.02 -20.86 -9.45
CA THR A 368 -8.52 -19.92 -8.44
C THR A 368 -7.45 -20.55 -7.56
N VAL A 369 -7.76 -21.70 -6.96
CA VAL A 369 -6.82 -22.44 -6.08
C VAL A 369 -5.60 -22.93 -6.86
N ALA A 370 -5.80 -23.49 -8.06
CA ALA A 370 -4.70 -23.97 -8.89
C ALA A 370 -3.78 -22.83 -9.32
N SER A 371 -4.32 -21.66 -9.68
CA SER A 371 -3.51 -20.52 -10.08
C SER A 371 -2.67 -19.98 -8.93
N ALA A 372 -3.25 -19.82 -7.74
CA ALA A 372 -2.50 -19.38 -6.56
C ALA A 372 -1.39 -20.36 -6.18
N ALA A 373 -1.66 -21.67 -6.24
CA ALA A 373 -0.65 -22.70 -5.98
C ALA A 373 0.49 -22.68 -7.02
N VAL A 374 0.16 -22.51 -8.30
CA VAL A 374 1.15 -22.42 -9.38
C VAL A 374 1.98 -21.15 -9.27
N VAL A 375 1.36 -20.01 -8.94
CA VAL A 375 2.08 -18.74 -8.70
C VAL A 375 3.00 -18.85 -7.48
N GLN A 376 2.53 -19.42 -6.36
CA GLN A 376 3.38 -19.68 -5.19
C GLN A 376 4.58 -20.55 -5.56
N ALA A 377 4.36 -21.64 -6.30
CA ALA A 377 5.43 -22.54 -6.71
C ALA A 377 6.43 -21.85 -7.65
N ALA A 378 5.95 -21.06 -8.60
CA ALA A 378 6.79 -20.29 -9.51
C ALA A 378 7.59 -19.22 -8.78
N TRP A 379 6.97 -18.44 -7.89
CA TRP A 379 7.67 -17.41 -7.11
C TRP A 379 8.71 -18.04 -6.18
N SER A 380 8.37 -19.14 -5.51
CA SER A 380 9.32 -19.90 -4.69
C SER A 380 10.51 -20.44 -5.51
N LEU A 381 10.28 -20.80 -6.77
CA LEU A 381 11.34 -21.24 -7.68
C LEU A 381 12.21 -20.06 -8.13
N VAL A 382 11.61 -18.91 -8.44
CA VAL A 382 12.34 -17.67 -8.77
C VAL A 382 13.29 -17.30 -7.63
N LEU A 383 12.80 -17.24 -6.38
CA LEU A 383 13.62 -16.93 -5.20
C LEU A 383 14.75 -17.95 -4.94
N ARG A 384 14.61 -19.20 -5.41
CA ARG A 384 15.68 -20.23 -5.32
C ARG A 384 16.71 -20.11 -6.43
N ILE A 385 16.30 -19.66 -7.62
CA ILE A 385 17.19 -19.45 -8.76
C ILE A 385 18.01 -18.18 -8.56
N ASP A 386 17.34 -17.12 -8.12
CA ASP A 386 17.95 -15.83 -7.84
C ASP A 386 17.84 -15.53 -6.34
N GLY A 387 18.87 -15.96 -5.61
CA GLY A 387 18.97 -15.68 -4.18
C GLY A 387 19.09 -14.18 -3.88
N GLY A 388 19.45 -13.35 -4.86
CA GLY A 388 19.52 -11.90 -4.72
C GLY A 388 18.17 -11.28 -4.37
N LEU A 389 17.08 -11.75 -4.97
CA LEU A 389 15.72 -11.29 -4.65
C LEU A 389 15.33 -11.55 -3.18
N GLY A 390 15.90 -12.59 -2.56
CA GLY A 390 15.63 -12.92 -1.16
C GLY A 390 16.20 -11.92 -0.16
N VAL A 391 17.14 -11.05 -0.57
CA VAL A 391 17.73 -10.02 0.29
C VAL A 391 16.99 -8.69 0.21
N LEU A 392 16.10 -8.53 -0.77
CA LEU A 392 15.31 -7.32 -0.98
C LEU A 392 14.14 -7.26 0.02
N PRO A 393 13.85 -6.10 0.63
CA PRO A 393 12.69 -5.88 1.48
C PRO A 393 11.39 -6.46 0.90
N GLN A 394 10.63 -7.15 1.76
CA GLN A 394 9.37 -7.82 1.42
C GLN A 394 9.45 -8.76 0.20
N GLY A 395 10.64 -9.25 -0.17
CA GLY A 395 10.84 -10.14 -1.31
C GLY A 395 10.27 -9.56 -2.61
N ASP A 396 10.44 -8.26 -2.82
CA ASP A 396 10.06 -7.58 -4.07
C ASP A 396 11.29 -7.34 -4.96
N ALA A 397 11.15 -6.63 -6.08
CA ALA A 397 12.18 -6.48 -7.11
C ALA A 397 12.25 -5.04 -7.65
N TYR A 398 13.45 -4.55 -7.98
CA TYR A 398 13.62 -3.24 -8.63
C TYR A 398 12.93 -3.20 -9.99
N HIS A 399 12.91 -4.33 -10.70
CA HIS A 399 12.26 -4.49 -12.00
C HIS A 399 11.03 -5.41 -11.95
N GLY A 400 10.16 -5.18 -10.97
CA GLY A 400 8.95 -5.98 -10.70
C GLY A 400 8.00 -6.18 -11.90
N THR A 401 7.98 -5.27 -12.87
CA THR A 401 7.07 -5.31 -14.03
C THR A 401 7.14 -6.62 -14.82
N PHE A 402 8.35 -7.17 -15.03
CA PHE A 402 8.50 -8.45 -15.75
C PHE A 402 7.99 -9.64 -14.94
N PHE A 403 8.21 -9.62 -13.62
CA PHE A 403 7.68 -10.64 -12.72
C PHE A 403 6.16 -10.59 -12.66
N ILE A 404 5.57 -9.41 -12.45
CA ILE A 404 4.10 -9.22 -12.45
C ILE A 404 3.50 -9.70 -13.76
N ALA A 405 4.04 -9.27 -14.91
CA ALA A 405 3.56 -9.70 -16.23
C ALA A 405 3.68 -11.23 -16.43
N GLY A 406 4.80 -11.83 -15.98
CA GLY A 406 5.02 -13.28 -16.02
C GLY A 406 4.04 -14.06 -15.15
N LEU A 407 3.80 -13.61 -13.92
CA LEU A 407 2.86 -14.23 -12.98
C LEU A 407 1.40 -14.08 -13.43
N LEU A 408 1.04 -12.94 -14.05
CA LEU A 408 -0.27 -12.74 -14.67
C LEU A 408 -0.46 -13.67 -15.88
N ALA A 409 0.54 -13.81 -16.74
CA ALA A 409 0.51 -14.76 -17.84
C ALA A 409 0.40 -16.20 -17.33
N LEU A 410 1.12 -16.55 -16.27
CA LEU A 410 1.05 -17.87 -15.63
C LEU A 410 -0.34 -18.14 -15.05
N THR A 411 -0.94 -17.15 -14.37
CA THR A 411 -2.32 -17.20 -13.88
C THR A 411 -3.30 -17.43 -15.02
N LEU A 412 -3.17 -16.67 -16.12
CA LEU A 412 -4.00 -16.86 -17.31
C LEU A 412 -3.83 -18.28 -17.88
N ALA A 413 -2.61 -18.79 -18.01
CA ALA A 413 -2.35 -20.14 -18.51
C ALA A 413 -2.99 -21.22 -17.62
N ALA A 414 -2.92 -21.06 -16.29
CA ALA A 414 -3.55 -21.96 -15.33
C ALA A 414 -5.08 -21.92 -15.43
N VAL A 415 -5.67 -20.72 -15.45
CA VAL A 415 -7.13 -20.52 -15.64
C VAL A 415 -7.60 -21.17 -16.94
N VAL A 416 -6.93 -20.88 -18.07
CA VAL A 416 -7.28 -21.45 -19.38
C VAL A 416 -7.18 -22.98 -19.36
N SER A 417 -6.15 -23.53 -18.72
CA SER A 417 -5.95 -24.98 -18.62
C SER A 417 -7.06 -25.65 -17.82
N VAL A 418 -7.40 -25.11 -16.64
CA VAL A 418 -8.48 -25.65 -15.81
C VAL A 418 -9.82 -25.53 -16.53
N GLN A 419 -10.14 -24.37 -17.09
CA GLN A 419 -11.39 -24.17 -17.84
C GLN A 419 -11.50 -25.15 -19.03
N ALA A 420 -10.40 -25.40 -19.75
CA ALA A 420 -10.38 -26.35 -20.85
C ALA A 420 -10.57 -27.82 -20.41
N LEU A 421 -10.19 -28.19 -19.18
CA LEU A 421 -10.44 -29.53 -18.62
C LEU A 421 -11.93 -29.74 -18.32
N PHE A 422 -12.60 -28.71 -17.82
CA PHE A 422 -14.01 -28.75 -17.46
C PHE A 422 -14.95 -28.53 -18.66
N GLN A 423 -14.45 -27.94 -19.74
CA GLN A 423 -15.23 -27.65 -20.95
C GLN A 423 -15.39 -28.88 -21.88
N ARG A 424 -16.64 -29.15 -22.27
CA ARG A 424 -17.01 -30.15 -23.28
C ARG A 424 -16.91 -29.56 -24.67
N ARG A 425 -16.42 -30.34 -25.65
CA ARG A 425 -16.60 -30.02 -27.07
C ARG A 425 -17.93 -30.57 -27.56
N ALA A 426 -18.80 -29.69 -28.07
CA ALA A 426 -20.02 -30.11 -28.73
C ALA A 426 -19.70 -30.72 -30.11
N ARG A 427 -20.17 -31.94 -30.38
CA ARG A 427 -20.32 -32.49 -31.75
C ARG A 427 -21.77 -32.32 -32.18
N ALA A 428 -22.01 -31.91 -33.43
CA ALA A 428 -23.34 -31.61 -33.99
C ALA A 428 -24.34 -32.79 -33.90
N GLU A 429 -23.83 -34.03 -33.88
CA GLU A 429 -24.64 -35.26 -33.80
C GLU A 429 -25.11 -35.59 -32.37
N GLU A 430 -24.42 -35.09 -31.32
CA GLU A 430 -24.76 -35.42 -29.92
C GLU A 430 -25.76 -34.45 -29.27
N LEU A 431 -25.81 -33.19 -29.73
CA LEU A 431 -26.76 -32.19 -29.23
C LEU A 431 -28.16 -32.37 -29.83
N SER A 432 -28.23 -32.83 -31.08
CA SER A 432 -29.48 -33.27 -31.72
C SER A 432 -30.07 -34.49 -30.99
N ALA A 433 -29.23 -35.39 -30.44
CA ALA A 433 -29.66 -36.48 -29.57
C ALA A 433 -30.21 -36.01 -28.21
N VAL A 434 -29.69 -34.92 -27.63
CA VAL A 434 -30.23 -34.33 -26.38
C VAL A 434 -31.55 -33.60 -26.62
N ALA A 435 -31.70 -32.95 -27.78
CA ALA A 435 -32.96 -32.34 -28.21
C ALA A 435 -34.04 -33.39 -28.55
N SER A 436 -33.67 -34.56 -29.07
CA SER A 436 -34.60 -35.63 -29.43
C SER A 436 -34.94 -36.59 -28.27
N ASN A 437 -34.04 -36.77 -27.29
CA ASN A 437 -34.30 -37.64 -26.12
C ASN A 437 -35.31 -37.08 -25.11
N GLN A 438 -35.82 -35.86 -25.28
CA GLN A 438 -36.95 -35.36 -24.49
C GLN A 438 -38.32 -35.68 -25.10
N ALA A 439 -38.37 -36.29 -26.29
CA ALA A 439 -39.63 -36.55 -27.01
C ALA A 439 -40.05 -38.03 -27.10
N ARG A 440 -39.31 -38.98 -26.52
CA ARG A 440 -39.72 -40.41 -26.50
C ARG A 440 -39.34 -41.10 -25.20
N LEU A 441 -40.33 -41.30 -24.34
CA LEU A 441 -40.35 -42.43 -23.41
C LEU A 441 -41.32 -43.47 -23.96
N PRO A 442 -40.86 -44.63 -24.45
CA PRO A 442 -41.71 -45.80 -24.55
C PRO A 442 -41.99 -46.31 -23.14
N ARG A 443 -43.27 -46.51 -22.82
CA ARG A 443 -43.68 -47.38 -21.72
C ARG A 443 -43.20 -48.80 -22.02
N GLN A 444 -42.74 -49.48 -20.96
CA GLN A 444 -42.35 -50.89 -20.87
C GLN A 444 -40.87 -51.21 -21.14
N ALA A 445 -40.13 -51.49 -20.06
CA ALA A 445 -39.56 -52.81 -19.78
C ALA A 445 -38.80 -52.78 -18.45
N ASN A 446 -38.99 -53.83 -17.65
CA ASN A 446 -38.34 -54.09 -16.37
C ASN A 446 -36.81 -54.12 -16.49
N THR A 447 -36.10 -53.38 -15.64
CA THR A 447 -34.77 -53.78 -15.12
C THR A 447 -34.41 -52.90 -13.92
N GLU A 448 -34.69 -53.39 -12.71
CA GLU A 448 -34.47 -52.68 -11.44
C GLU A 448 -33.01 -52.65 -10.93
N GLU A 449 -32.02 -53.27 -11.58
CA GLU A 449 -30.70 -53.42 -10.93
C GLU A 449 -29.44 -52.94 -11.68
N ARG A 450 -29.55 -52.24 -12.82
CA ARG A 450 -28.35 -51.70 -13.52
C ARG A 450 -28.37 -50.20 -13.85
N VAL A 451 -29.39 -49.46 -13.41
CA VAL A 451 -29.56 -48.04 -13.78
C VAL A 451 -29.07 -47.06 -12.70
N ALA A 452 -29.03 -47.45 -11.43
CA ALA A 452 -28.62 -46.54 -10.35
C ALA A 452 -27.11 -46.22 -10.33
N GLY A 453 -26.24 -47.19 -10.66
CA GLY A 453 -24.78 -46.99 -10.65
C GLY A 453 -24.19 -46.42 -11.95
N ALA A 454 -24.81 -46.70 -13.10
CA ALA A 454 -24.33 -46.28 -14.41
C ALA A 454 -24.82 -44.87 -14.82
N GLY A 455 -26.05 -44.49 -14.45
CA GLY A 455 -26.60 -43.16 -14.71
C GLY A 455 -25.91 -42.06 -13.91
N VAL A 456 -25.54 -42.34 -12.66
CA VAL A 456 -24.80 -41.41 -11.79
C VAL A 456 -23.35 -41.23 -12.26
N ARG A 457 -22.67 -42.33 -12.65
CA ARG A 457 -21.31 -42.24 -13.26
C ARG A 457 -21.31 -41.57 -14.64
N ALA A 458 -22.32 -41.77 -15.48
CA ALA A 458 -22.42 -41.12 -16.79
C ALA A 458 -22.79 -39.63 -16.72
N CYS A 459 -23.48 -39.19 -15.66
CA CYS A 459 -23.75 -37.78 -15.40
C CYS A 459 -22.50 -37.04 -14.89
N PHE A 460 -21.67 -37.71 -14.08
CA PHE A 460 -20.40 -37.18 -13.57
C PHE A 460 -19.26 -37.12 -14.60
N LEU A 461 -19.32 -37.92 -15.67
CA LEU A 461 -18.29 -37.92 -16.73
C LEU A 461 -18.56 -36.92 -17.88
N ARG A 462 -19.69 -36.19 -17.86
CA ARG A 462 -20.03 -35.20 -18.90
C ARG A 462 -19.57 -33.80 -18.50
N ARG A 463 -18.45 -33.37 -19.11
CA ARG A 463 -17.96 -31.97 -19.13
C ARG A 463 -19.09 -30.94 -19.42
N ALA A 464 -18.90 -29.69 -19.00
CA ALA A 464 -19.87 -28.59 -19.12
C ALA A 464 -19.74 -27.81 -20.44
N LEU A 465 -20.83 -27.23 -20.94
CA LEU A 465 -20.81 -26.28 -22.06
C LEU A 465 -20.15 -24.95 -21.63
N ALA A 466 -19.66 -24.16 -22.59
CA ALA A 466 -19.06 -22.85 -22.29
C ALA A 466 -20.04 -21.91 -21.57
N GLU A 467 -21.31 -21.93 -21.99
CA GLU A 467 -22.39 -21.17 -21.38
C GLU A 467 -22.72 -21.66 -19.97
N GLU A 468 -22.58 -22.96 -19.70
CA GLU A 468 -22.76 -23.54 -18.35
C GLU A 468 -21.60 -23.13 -17.43
N LEU A 469 -20.37 -23.10 -17.93
CA LEU A 469 -19.21 -22.59 -17.19
C LEU A 469 -19.40 -21.11 -16.83
N GLY A 470 -19.81 -20.28 -17.79
CA GLY A 470 -20.09 -18.87 -17.55
C GLY A 470 -21.26 -18.62 -16.61
N ALA A 471 -22.35 -19.38 -16.75
CA ALA A 471 -23.48 -19.29 -15.85
C ALA A 471 -23.10 -19.68 -14.41
N GLY A 472 -22.33 -20.76 -14.23
CA GLY A 472 -21.83 -21.17 -12.92
C GLY A 472 -20.89 -20.14 -12.30
N ALA A 473 -19.99 -19.54 -13.09
CA ALA A 473 -19.15 -18.43 -12.64
C ALA A 473 -19.98 -17.22 -12.21
N LEU A 474 -20.98 -16.82 -12.99
CA LEU A 474 -21.87 -15.70 -12.65
C LEU A 474 -22.65 -15.93 -11.35
N VAL A 475 -23.00 -17.17 -11.01
CA VAL A 475 -23.59 -17.50 -9.70
C VAL A 475 -22.62 -17.17 -8.57
N VAL A 476 -21.36 -17.62 -8.67
CA VAL A 476 -20.34 -17.32 -7.66
C VAL A 476 -20.15 -15.81 -7.52
N TRP A 477 -20.06 -15.10 -8.65
CA TRP A 477 -19.90 -13.65 -8.66
C TRP A 477 -21.10 -12.90 -8.06
N ALA A 478 -22.34 -13.32 -8.35
CA ALA A 478 -23.52 -12.72 -7.74
C ALA A 478 -23.57 -12.96 -6.22
N VAL A 479 -23.21 -14.17 -5.76
CA VAL A 479 -23.12 -14.49 -4.33
C VAL A 479 -22.04 -13.64 -3.66
N LEU A 480 -20.85 -13.54 -4.24
CA LEU A 480 -19.78 -12.68 -3.73
C LEU A 480 -20.21 -11.21 -3.70
N GLY A 481 -20.96 -10.75 -4.71
CA GLY A 481 -21.54 -9.40 -4.74
C GLY A 481 -22.50 -9.14 -3.59
N VAL A 482 -23.36 -10.11 -3.25
CA VAL A 482 -24.27 -9.97 -2.10
C VAL A 482 -23.50 -10.04 -0.78
N LEU A 483 -22.59 -11.00 -0.61
CA LEU A 483 -21.80 -11.14 0.62
C LEU A 483 -20.95 -9.89 0.88
N SER A 484 -20.27 -9.38 -0.14
CA SER A 484 -19.48 -8.15 -0.04
C SER A 484 -20.37 -6.92 0.19
N ALA A 485 -21.55 -6.81 -0.43
CA ALA A 485 -22.46 -5.69 -0.17
C ALA A 485 -22.87 -5.56 1.31
N PHE A 486 -22.88 -6.64 2.08
CA PHE A 486 -23.12 -6.61 3.52
C PHE A 486 -21.85 -6.48 4.36
N ALA A 487 -20.77 -7.16 4.00
CA ALA A 487 -19.56 -7.22 4.81
C ALA A 487 -18.56 -6.08 4.54
N ALA A 488 -18.53 -5.59 3.31
CA ALA A 488 -17.57 -4.63 2.78
C ALA A 488 -18.17 -3.93 1.54
N PRO A 489 -19.14 -3.00 1.72
CA PRO A 489 -19.87 -2.38 0.61
C PRO A 489 -18.96 -1.78 -0.47
N GLY A 490 -17.79 -1.26 -0.06
CA GLY A 490 -16.75 -0.72 -0.94
C GLY A 490 -16.21 -1.71 -1.98
N LEU A 491 -16.42 -3.02 -1.82
CA LEU A 491 -15.97 -4.06 -2.78
C LEU A 491 -17.10 -4.58 -3.66
N SER A 492 -18.36 -4.28 -3.35
CA SER A 492 -19.48 -4.99 -3.97
C SER A 492 -19.60 -4.72 -5.46
N TYR A 493 -19.23 -3.52 -5.91
CA TYR A 493 -19.28 -3.13 -7.32
C TYR A 493 -18.36 -4.00 -8.17
N LEU A 494 -17.21 -4.43 -7.62
CA LEU A 494 -16.26 -5.29 -8.32
C LEU A 494 -16.95 -6.56 -8.77
N PHE A 495 -17.87 -7.12 -7.96
CA PHE A 495 -18.56 -8.38 -8.22
C PHE A 495 -19.95 -8.21 -8.86
N ALA A 496 -20.77 -7.34 -8.31
CA ALA A 496 -22.17 -7.17 -8.70
C ALA A 496 -22.31 -6.63 -10.14
N MET A 497 -21.45 -5.70 -10.55
CA MET A 497 -21.53 -5.11 -11.90
C MET A 497 -21.18 -6.11 -13.00
N PRO A 498 -20.05 -6.85 -12.93
CA PRO A 498 -19.79 -7.95 -13.87
C PRO A 498 -20.87 -9.03 -13.86
N ALA A 499 -21.41 -9.38 -12.68
CA ALA A 499 -22.49 -10.37 -12.57
C ALA A 499 -23.76 -9.91 -13.30
N LEU A 500 -24.19 -8.67 -13.07
CA LEU A 500 -25.39 -8.10 -13.69
C LEU A 500 -25.25 -8.02 -15.21
N VAL A 501 -24.17 -7.43 -15.71
CA VAL A 501 -23.94 -7.25 -17.16
C VAL A 501 -23.73 -8.60 -17.85
N GLY A 502 -22.98 -9.51 -17.21
CA GLY A 502 -22.79 -10.86 -17.69
C GLY A 502 -24.10 -11.67 -17.74
N ALA A 503 -24.99 -11.49 -16.77
CA ALA A 503 -26.31 -12.14 -16.76
C ALA A 503 -27.20 -11.68 -17.92
N LEU A 504 -27.21 -10.38 -18.21
CA LEU A 504 -27.97 -9.82 -19.33
C LEU A 504 -27.44 -10.36 -20.67
N ALA A 505 -26.12 -10.41 -20.84
CA ALA A 505 -25.49 -10.97 -22.03
C ALA A 505 -25.75 -12.48 -22.17
N LEU A 506 -25.66 -13.23 -21.07
CA LEU A 506 -26.01 -14.66 -21.04
C LEU A 506 -27.48 -14.88 -21.41
N GLY A 507 -28.42 -14.11 -20.85
CA GLY A 507 -29.84 -14.19 -21.19
C GLY A 507 -30.11 -13.90 -22.68
N GLY A 508 -29.42 -12.90 -23.25
CA GLY A 508 -29.45 -12.62 -24.69
C GLY A 508 -28.89 -13.79 -25.52
N ARG A 509 -27.75 -14.33 -25.12
CA ARG A 509 -27.09 -15.48 -25.75
C ARG A 509 -27.97 -16.73 -25.74
N LEU A 510 -28.68 -16.97 -24.64
CA LEU A 510 -29.64 -18.07 -24.44
C LEU A 510 -30.94 -17.91 -25.23
N ARG A 511 -31.11 -16.88 -26.08
CA ARG A 511 -32.19 -16.77 -27.09
C ARG A 511 -31.77 -17.29 -28.47
N GLY A 512 -30.49 -17.22 -28.86
CA GLY A 512 -29.97 -17.64 -30.18
C GLY A 512 -29.35 -19.05 -30.23
N SER A 513 -28.95 -19.57 -31.39
CA SER A 513 -28.34 -20.92 -31.50
C SER A 513 -27.05 -21.03 -30.69
N LEU A 514 -26.91 -22.08 -29.86
CA LEU A 514 -25.70 -22.33 -29.07
C LEU A 514 -24.55 -22.88 -29.93
N GLU A 515 -24.85 -23.69 -30.95
CA GLU A 515 -23.86 -24.40 -31.78
C GLU A 515 -23.11 -23.48 -32.76
N GLN A 516 -23.81 -22.50 -33.33
CA GLN A 516 -23.22 -21.51 -34.24
C GLN A 516 -23.52 -20.11 -33.70
N PRO A 517 -22.61 -19.53 -32.89
CA PRO A 517 -22.79 -18.18 -32.40
C PRO A 517 -22.90 -17.24 -33.60
N SER A 518 -23.94 -16.41 -33.63
CA SER A 518 -24.04 -15.35 -34.63
C SER A 518 -22.93 -14.31 -34.41
N ALA A 519 -22.57 -13.57 -35.45
CA ALA A 519 -21.62 -12.45 -35.30
C ALA A 519 -22.08 -11.45 -34.21
N ARG A 520 -23.40 -11.20 -34.14
CA ARG A 520 -24.03 -10.38 -33.11
C ARG A 520 -23.87 -10.96 -31.70
N GLY A 521 -24.03 -12.27 -31.52
CA GLY A 521 -23.90 -12.93 -30.22
C GLY A 521 -22.46 -12.89 -29.68
N ARG A 522 -21.44 -13.01 -30.55
CA ARG A 522 -20.03 -12.86 -30.15
C ARG A 522 -19.71 -11.43 -29.73
N LEU A 523 -20.18 -10.44 -30.50
CA LEU A 523 -19.96 -9.04 -30.16
C LEU A 523 -20.66 -8.65 -28.85
N LEU A 524 -21.87 -9.16 -28.60
CA LEU A 524 -22.59 -8.92 -27.35
C LEU A 524 -21.82 -9.43 -26.12
N LEU A 525 -21.24 -10.63 -26.21
CA LEU A 525 -20.42 -11.18 -25.13
C LEU A 525 -19.13 -10.36 -24.91
N ALA A 526 -18.47 -9.92 -25.99
CA ALA A 526 -17.29 -9.06 -25.88
C ALA A 526 -17.61 -7.70 -25.25
N VAL A 527 -18.73 -7.08 -25.64
CA VAL A 527 -19.21 -5.83 -25.04
C VAL A 527 -19.55 -6.02 -23.56
N SER A 528 -20.09 -7.18 -23.17
CA SER A 528 -20.39 -7.48 -21.77
C SER A 528 -19.15 -7.60 -20.87
N ALA A 529 -17.98 -7.82 -21.46
CA ALA A 529 -16.70 -7.83 -20.74
C ALA A 529 -16.20 -6.42 -20.41
N ILE A 530 -16.65 -5.37 -21.12
CA ILE A 530 -16.13 -4.00 -20.98
C ILE A 530 -16.18 -3.51 -19.53
N PRO A 531 -17.30 -3.61 -18.78
CA PRO A 531 -17.32 -3.17 -17.39
C PRO A 531 -16.31 -3.94 -16.53
N ALA A 532 -16.22 -5.27 -16.69
CA ALA A 532 -15.25 -6.05 -15.94
C ALA A 532 -13.80 -5.68 -16.28
N LEU A 533 -13.50 -5.32 -17.53
CA LEU A 533 -12.17 -4.87 -17.96
C LEU A 533 -11.84 -3.49 -17.39
N LEU A 534 -12.75 -2.52 -17.52
CA LEU A 534 -12.56 -1.17 -16.99
C LEU A 534 -12.37 -1.17 -15.46
N LEU A 535 -13.10 -2.05 -14.76
CA LEU A 535 -13.04 -2.14 -13.30
C LEU A 535 -11.80 -2.88 -12.80
N TRP A 536 -11.42 -4.01 -13.40
CA TRP A 536 -10.38 -4.88 -12.84
C TRP A 536 -8.99 -4.63 -13.43
N VAL A 537 -8.85 -4.24 -14.69
CA VAL A 537 -7.53 -4.07 -15.32
C VAL A 537 -6.62 -3.11 -14.54
N PRO A 538 -7.08 -1.91 -14.12
CA PRO A 538 -6.26 -1.03 -13.28
C PRO A 538 -5.93 -1.65 -11.91
N GLN A 539 -6.90 -2.33 -11.30
CA GLN A 539 -6.78 -2.86 -9.94
C GLN A 539 -5.84 -4.05 -9.87
N VAL A 540 -5.71 -4.83 -10.94
CA VAL A 540 -4.77 -5.94 -11.02
C VAL A 540 -3.35 -5.44 -10.74
N LEU A 541 -2.91 -4.39 -11.43
CA LEU A 541 -1.55 -3.84 -11.23
C LEU A 541 -1.40 -3.27 -9.82
N ASN A 542 -2.37 -2.48 -9.37
CA ASN A 542 -2.34 -1.88 -8.02
C ASN A 542 -2.28 -2.94 -6.92
N LEU A 543 -2.96 -4.09 -7.08
CA LEU A 543 -2.90 -5.18 -6.10
C LEU A 543 -1.52 -5.83 -6.03
N TYR A 544 -0.86 -6.08 -7.17
CA TYR A 544 0.49 -6.65 -7.16
C TYR A 544 1.53 -5.68 -6.60
N VAL A 545 1.41 -4.39 -6.93
CA VAL A 545 2.29 -3.34 -6.39
C VAL A 545 2.05 -3.16 -4.88
N ALA A 546 0.80 -3.03 -4.45
CA ALA A 546 0.48 -2.79 -3.03
C ALA A 546 0.79 -3.98 -2.11
N LEU A 547 0.65 -5.21 -2.61
CA LEU A 547 0.91 -6.44 -1.84
C LEU A 547 2.33 -6.99 -2.02
N THR A 548 3.12 -6.39 -2.92
CA THR A 548 4.44 -6.86 -3.37
C THR A 548 4.45 -8.26 -3.99
N LEU A 549 5.59 -8.65 -4.59
CA LEU A 549 5.76 -9.97 -5.18
C LEU A 549 5.72 -11.11 -4.15
N ALA A 550 6.08 -10.88 -2.88
CA ALA A 550 6.00 -11.91 -1.84
C ALA A 550 4.56 -12.37 -1.57
N MET A 551 3.56 -11.51 -1.75
CA MET A 551 2.14 -11.86 -1.62
C MET A 551 1.44 -12.00 -2.97
N ALA A 552 2.19 -12.20 -4.07
CA ALA A 552 1.63 -12.50 -5.39
C ALA A 552 0.57 -13.63 -5.42
N PRO A 553 0.66 -14.71 -4.62
CA PRO A 553 -0.40 -15.72 -4.53
C PRO A 553 -1.72 -15.15 -3.98
N VAL A 554 -1.66 -14.21 -3.04
CA VAL A 554 -2.85 -13.54 -2.49
C VAL A 554 -3.48 -12.63 -3.54
N ALA A 555 -2.68 -11.84 -4.26
CA ALA A 555 -3.16 -11.08 -5.41
C ALA A 555 -3.83 -11.99 -6.46
N THR A 556 -3.24 -13.17 -6.70
CA THR A 556 -3.77 -14.18 -7.64
C THR A 556 -5.15 -14.70 -7.24
N LEU A 557 -5.46 -14.80 -5.94
CA LEU A 557 -6.79 -15.20 -5.46
C LEU A 557 -7.88 -14.19 -5.85
N ALA A 558 -7.54 -12.90 -6.01
CA ALA A 558 -8.46 -11.89 -6.52
C ALA A 558 -8.56 -11.90 -8.05
N VAL A 559 -7.43 -12.09 -8.74
CA VAL A 559 -7.34 -11.98 -10.22
C VAL A 559 -7.86 -13.22 -10.95
N ALA A 560 -7.57 -14.42 -10.46
CA ALA A 560 -7.93 -15.67 -11.14
C ALA A 560 -9.45 -15.87 -11.32
N PRO A 561 -10.33 -15.60 -10.32
CA PRO A 561 -11.78 -15.66 -10.49
C PRO A 561 -12.31 -14.73 -11.59
N TRP A 562 -11.68 -13.56 -11.76
CA TRP A 562 -12.06 -12.58 -12.77
C TRP A 562 -11.64 -13.03 -14.18
N LEU A 563 -10.41 -13.53 -14.34
CA LEU A 563 -9.96 -14.13 -15.61
C LEU A 563 -10.83 -15.36 -15.99
N ALA A 564 -11.23 -16.16 -15.00
CA ALA A 564 -12.14 -17.28 -15.20
C ALA A 564 -13.53 -16.83 -15.68
N LEU A 565 -14.04 -15.70 -15.18
CA LEU A 565 -15.31 -15.11 -15.65
C LEU A 565 -15.23 -14.64 -17.12
N LEU A 566 -14.07 -14.13 -17.56
CA LEU A 566 -13.86 -13.67 -18.94
C LEU A 566 -13.76 -14.82 -19.95
N TRP A 567 -13.44 -16.05 -19.51
CA TRP A 567 -13.22 -17.20 -20.39
C TRP A 567 -14.35 -17.46 -21.40
N PRO A 568 -15.64 -17.55 -20.99
CA PRO A 568 -16.76 -17.78 -21.91
C PRO A 568 -17.06 -16.57 -22.80
N GLN A 569 -16.69 -15.37 -22.36
CA GLN A 569 -17.00 -14.10 -23.03
C GLN A 569 -16.02 -13.81 -24.18
N VAL A 570 -14.75 -14.16 -24.00
CA VAL A 570 -13.65 -13.79 -24.91
C VAL A 570 -13.09 -14.99 -25.66
N PHE A 571 -12.84 -16.12 -24.98
CA PHE A 571 -11.95 -17.17 -25.50
C PHE A 571 -12.68 -18.44 -25.96
N ALA A 572 -13.76 -18.84 -25.28
CA ALA A 572 -14.55 -20.01 -25.66
C ALA A 572 -15.06 -20.01 -27.13
N PRO A 573 -15.38 -18.85 -27.76
CA PRO A 573 -15.81 -18.81 -29.16
C PRO A 573 -14.69 -19.07 -30.21
N MET A 574 -13.42 -19.15 -29.82
CA MET A 574 -12.28 -19.22 -30.76
C MET A 574 -12.03 -20.61 -31.39
N ALA A 575 -12.87 -21.62 -31.15
CA ALA A 575 -12.86 -22.96 -31.76
C ALA A 575 -11.54 -23.77 -31.64
N ARG A 576 -10.50 -23.25 -30.98
CA ARG A 576 -9.22 -23.96 -30.77
C ARG A 576 -9.22 -24.70 -29.43
N PRO A 577 -8.48 -25.83 -29.30
CA PRO A 577 -8.16 -26.43 -28.01
C PRO A 577 -7.60 -25.39 -27.04
N GLY A 578 -8.05 -25.36 -25.79
CA GLY A 578 -7.45 -24.49 -24.75
C GLY A 578 -5.93 -24.66 -24.61
N ARG A 579 -5.41 -25.86 -24.92
CA ARG A 579 -3.96 -26.13 -25.01
C ARG A 579 -3.21 -25.28 -26.04
N MET A 580 -3.85 -24.88 -27.14
CA MET A 580 -3.24 -24.00 -28.15
C MET A 580 -3.10 -22.54 -27.68
N VAL A 581 -3.78 -22.17 -26.58
CA VAL A 581 -3.66 -20.85 -25.95
C VAL A 581 -2.78 -20.95 -24.70
N ALA A 582 -3.01 -21.96 -23.86
CA ALA A 582 -2.27 -22.14 -22.62
C ALA A 582 -0.78 -22.36 -22.83
N LEU A 583 -0.35 -23.14 -23.83
CA LEU A 583 1.08 -23.41 -24.05
C LEU A 583 1.87 -22.17 -24.50
N PRO A 584 1.43 -21.38 -25.49
CA PRO A 584 2.10 -20.12 -25.82
C PRO A 584 2.12 -19.11 -24.67
N VAL A 585 1.02 -19.00 -23.91
CA VAL A 585 0.95 -18.08 -22.76
C VAL A 585 1.87 -18.54 -21.62
N LEU A 586 1.96 -19.86 -21.38
CA LEU A 586 2.92 -20.43 -20.43
C LEU A 586 4.36 -20.19 -20.88
N ALA A 587 4.65 -20.37 -22.17
CA ALA A 587 5.98 -20.07 -22.73
C ALA A 587 6.33 -18.59 -22.55
N LEU A 588 5.38 -17.68 -22.81
CA LEU A 588 5.54 -16.25 -22.55
C LEU A 588 5.78 -15.96 -21.06
N ALA A 589 5.04 -16.62 -20.16
CA ALA A 589 5.25 -16.49 -18.72
C ALA A 589 6.68 -16.89 -18.32
N CYS A 590 7.18 -18.03 -18.80
CA CYS A 590 8.56 -18.45 -18.56
C CYS A 590 9.59 -17.47 -19.11
N VAL A 591 9.35 -16.92 -20.31
CA VAL A 591 10.24 -15.90 -20.90
C VAL A 591 10.25 -14.62 -20.05
N LEU A 592 9.09 -14.12 -19.63
CA LEU A 592 8.99 -12.91 -18.82
C LEU A 592 9.63 -13.08 -17.44
N LEU A 593 9.38 -14.20 -16.76
CA LEU A 593 10.04 -14.53 -15.49
C LEU A 593 11.56 -14.67 -15.67
N GLY A 594 12.01 -15.31 -16.76
CA GLY A 594 13.43 -15.43 -17.09
C GLY A 594 14.08 -14.08 -17.39
N VAL A 595 13.39 -13.18 -18.10
CA VAL A 595 13.84 -11.80 -18.32
C VAL A 595 13.93 -11.04 -17.00
N GLY A 596 12.95 -11.20 -16.11
CA GLY A 596 13.00 -10.64 -14.75
C GLY A 596 14.26 -11.08 -14.02
N ILE A 597 14.54 -12.39 -13.97
CA ILE A 597 15.75 -12.95 -13.35
C ILE A 597 17.04 -12.42 -13.99
N VAL A 598 17.06 -12.19 -15.30
CA VAL A 598 18.26 -11.67 -15.98
C VAL A 598 18.47 -10.18 -15.75
N ARG A 599 17.37 -9.43 -15.64
CA ARG A 599 17.35 -7.98 -15.43
C ARG A 599 17.65 -7.61 -13.98
N GLU A 600 17.22 -8.43 -13.03
CA GLU A 600 17.48 -8.18 -11.61
C GLU A 600 18.96 -8.44 -11.30
N ARG A 601 19.77 -7.40 -11.38
CA ARG A 601 21.21 -7.46 -11.09
C ARG A 601 21.56 -6.27 -10.23
N PHE A 602 22.40 -6.51 -9.23
CA PHE A 602 22.84 -5.44 -8.36
C PHE A 602 23.96 -4.65 -9.02
N ASP A 603 23.76 -3.33 -9.09
CA ASP A 603 24.72 -2.35 -9.59
C ASP A 603 24.51 -0.99 -8.89
N ALA A 604 25.18 0.06 -9.37
CA ALA A 604 25.10 1.38 -8.75
C ALA A 604 23.70 2.02 -8.79
N SER A 605 22.84 1.64 -9.74
CA SER A 605 21.46 2.14 -9.86
C SER A 605 20.49 1.33 -8.99
N ASP A 606 20.71 0.01 -8.95
CA ASP A 606 19.91 -0.96 -8.22
C ASP A 606 20.79 -1.71 -7.20
N PRO A 607 21.26 -1.05 -6.13
CA PRO A 607 22.24 -1.63 -5.23
C PRO A 607 21.66 -2.70 -4.30
N ARG A 608 22.50 -3.63 -3.88
CA ARG A 608 22.14 -4.67 -2.91
C ARG A 608 22.05 -4.10 -1.48
N PRO A 609 20.93 -4.27 -0.77
CA PRO A 609 20.81 -4.00 0.66
C PRO A 609 21.81 -4.83 1.48
N SER A 610 22.42 -4.22 2.49
CA SER A 610 23.39 -4.88 3.38
C SER A 610 23.47 -4.16 4.72
N SER A 611 23.35 -4.93 5.81
CA SER A 611 23.19 -4.40 7.17
C SER A 611 24.46 -4.54 8.02
N VAL A 612 24.93 -3.42 8.55
CA VAL A 612 26.02 -3.36 9.54
C VAL A 612 25.74 -2.27 10.55
N ALA A 613 25.76 -2.59 11.84
CA ALA A 613 25.77 -1.57 12.91
C ALA A 613 26.92 -1.81 13.89
N TYR A 614 27.30 -0.73 14.58
CA TYR A 614 28.27 -0.74 15.66
C TYR A 614 27.57 -0.41 16.98
N ALA A 615 27.70 -1.28 17.97
CA ALA A 615 27.07 -1.07 19.28
C ALA A 615 28.11 -1.04 20.40
N VAL A 616 27.97 -0.09 21.32
CA VAL A 616 28.81 0.07 22.51
C VAL A 616 27.95 0.11 23.76
N ASP A 617 28.36 -0.62 24.79
CA ASP A 617 27.85 -0.46 26.15
C ASP A 617 28.94 0.15 27.02
N ALA A 618 28.80 1.45 27.25
CA ALA A 618 29.74 2.23 28.04
C ALA A 618 29.78 1.78 29.52
N SER A 619 28.73 1.11 30.00
CA SER A 619 28.64 0.57 31.36
C SER A 619 29.48 -0.70 31.53
N LEU A 620 29.51 -1.54 30.50
CA LEU A 620 30.24 -2.81 30.50
C LEU A 620 31.63 -2.71 29.86
N GLY A 621 31.90 -1.65 29.10
CA GLY A 621 33.14 -1.50 28.33
C GLY A 621 33.20 -2.47 27.14
N GLU A 622 32.05 -2.88 26.62
CA GLU A 622 31.92 -3.84 25.52
C GLU A 622 31.51 -3.14 24.22
N ALA A 623 32.00 -3.66 23.08
CA ALA A 623 31.62 -3.18 21.76
C ALA A 623 31.40 -4.34 20.79
N TYR A 624 30.49 -4.16 19.84
CA TYR A 624 30.04 -5.21 18.92
C TYR A 624 29.80 -4.68 17.50
N TRP A 625 30.17 -5.47 16.50
CA TRP A 625 29.65 -5.38 15.14
C TRP A 625 28.42 -6.29 15.03
N LEU A 626 27.37 -5.75 14.41
CA LEU A 626 26.08 -6.40 14.25
C LEU A 626 25.72 -6.48 12.77
N SER A 627 25.15 -7.60 12.33
CA SER A 627 24.51 -7.70 11.03
C SER A 627 23.23 -8.53 11.12
N SER A 628 22.19 -8.05 10.46
CA SER A 628 20.89 -8.73 10.31
C SER A 628 20.73 -9.46 8.98
N ASP A 629 21.77 -9.43 8.13
CA ASP A 629 21.72 -10.07 6.82
C ASP A 629 21.57 -11.58 6.98
N PHE A 630 20.71 -12.20 6.18
CA PHE A 630 20.62 -13.67 6.14
C PHE A 630 21.95 -14.28 5.68
N GLU A 631 22.48 -13.72 4.58
CA GLU A 631 23.78 -14.05 4.00
C GLU A 631 24.68 -12.81 4.06
N VAL A 632 25.79 -12.94 4.79
CA VAL A 632 26.80 -11.89 4.93
C VAL A 632 27.53 -11.74 3.59
N ASP A 633 27.42 -10.56 2.98
CA ASP A 633 28.07 -10.25 1.71
C ASP A 633 29.55 -9.82 1.86
N ALA A 634 30.19 -9.53 0.72
CA ALA A 634 31.58 -9.11 0.66
C ALA A 634 31.87 -7.81 1.46
N TRP A 635 30.91 -6.88 1.52
CA TRP A 635 31.06 -5.66 2.30
C TRP A 635 30.86 -5.93 3.81
N ALA A 636 29.76 -6.58 4.19
CA ALA A 636 29.45 -6.89 5.59
C ALA A 636 30.46 -7.85 6.23
N SER A 637 31.07 -8.75 5.44
CA SER A 637 32.10 -9.71 5.90
C SER A 637 33.36 -9.06 6.46
N ARG A 638 33.57 -7.76 6.19
CA ARG A 638 34.66 -6.96 6.76
C ARG A 638 34.47 -6.66 8.24
N PHE A 639 33.22 -6.73 8.72
CA PHE A 639 32.82 -6.39 10.09
C PHE A 639 32.35 -7.62 10.88
N VAL A 640 31.56 -8.47 10.24
CA VAL A 640 30.90 -9.63 10.86
C VAL A 640 31.25 -10.88 10.07
N SER A 641 31.78 -11.92 10.72
CA SER A 641 32.09 -13.17 10.02
C SER A 641 30.81 -13.93 9.63
N ALA A 642 30.82 -14.62 8.49
CA ALA A 642 29.65 -15.33 7.98
C ALA A 642 29.17 -16.47 8.90
N ASP A 643 30.11 -17.08 9.64
CA ASP A 643 29.92 -18.13 10.62
C ASP A 643 29.64 -17.61 12.04
N ALA A 644 29.59 -16.29 12.23
CA ALA A 644 29.30 -15.71 13.54
C ALA A 644 27.95 -16.21 14.07
N PRO A 645 27.85 -16.56 15.36
CA PRO A 645 26.60 -17.00 15.94
C PRO A 645 25.57 -15.87 15.87
N ALA A 646 24.37 -16.23 15.43
CA ALA A 646 23.21 -15.35 15.52
C ALA A 646 22.63 -15.45 16.93
N ARG A 647 22.32 -14.30 17.54
CA ARG A 647 21.65 -14.24 18.83
C ARG A 647 20.67 -13.08 18.89
N ARG A 648 19.69 -13.23 19.76
CA ARG A 648 18.79 -12.15 20.16
C ARG A 648 19.58 -11.07 20.88
N LEU A 649 19.46 -9.82 20.42
CA LEU A 649 20.13 -8.67 21.04
C LEU A 649 19.10 -7.61 21.45
N ASP A 650 18.07 -8.04 22.17
CA ASP A 650 16.93 -7.20 22.54
C ASP A 650 17.40 -5.88 23.18
N SER A 651 18.39 -5.93 24.06
CA SER A 651 18.88 -4.75 24.82
C SER A 651 19.41 -3.60 23.95
N TYR A 652 19.72 -3.83 22.68
CA TYR A 652 20.20 -2.82 21.73
C TYR A 652 19.25 -2.64 20.55
N LEU A 653 18.56 -3.71 20.15
CA LEU A 653 17.63 -3.73 19.02
C LEU A 653 16.23 -4.18 19.48
N PRO A 654 15.55 -3.40 20.33
CA PRO A 654 14.30 -3.80 20.97
C PRO A 654 13.16 -4.12 20.00
N ARG A 655 13.09 -3.38 18.89
CA ARG A 655 12.06 -3.54 17.84
C ARG A 655 12.37 -4.66 16.86
N PHE A 656 13.62 -5.09 16.77
CA PHE A 656 14.01 -6.08 15.78
C PHE A 656 13.66 -7.47 16.29
N TRP A 657 12.79 -8.22 15.60
CA TRP A 657 12.23 -9.51 16.05
C TRP A 657 13.04 -10.75 15.63
N ARG A 658 14.17 -10.56 14.92
CA ARG A 658 15.06 -11.64 14.49
C ARG A 658 16.38 -11.67 15.25
N ASP A 659 17.07 -12.79 15.20
CA ASP A 659 18.44 -12.90 15.67
C ASP A 659 19.39 -12.16 14.72
N VAL A 660 20.41 -11.52 15.30
CA VAL A 660 21.46 -10.82 14.56
C VAL A 660 22.79 -11.53 14.80
N ARG A 661 23.65 -11.53 13.79
CA ARG A 661 25.04 -11.98 13.96
C ARG A 661 25.80 -10.93 14.74
N VAL A 662 26.56 -11.37 15.74
CA VAL A 662 27.27 -10.50 16.67
C VAL A 662 28.73 -10.90 16.77
N VAL A 663 29.63 -9.94 16.54
CA VAL A 663 31.07 -10.13 16.66
C VAL A 663 31.66 -9.05 17.58
N PRO A 664 32.54 -9.39 18.53
CA PRO A 664 33.24 -8.38 19.33
C PRO A 664 33.98 -7.37 18.45
N ALA A 665 33.86 -6.09 18.78
CA ALA A 665 34.49 -5.00 18.04
C ALA A 665 35.53 -4.26 18.89
N PRO A 666 36.46 -3.51 18.27
CA PRO A 666 37.37 -2.65 19.01
C PRO A 666 36.58 -1.66 19.86
N HIS A 667 36.79 -1.69 21.18
CA HIS A 667 36.21 -0.72 22.09
C HIS A 667 37.07 0.56 22.10
N ARG A 668 36.45 1.70 21.77
CA ARG A 668 36.99 3.02 22.12
C ARG A 668 35.94 3.79 22.92
N PRO A 669 36.35 4.56 23.94
CA PRO A 669 35.42 5.44 24.64
C PRO A 669 34.78 6.41 23.66
N LEU A 670 33.48 6.25 23.43
CA LEU A 670 32.64 7.22 22.72
C LEU A 670 31.85 8.03 23.76
N PRO A 671 31.50 9.29 23.46
CA PRO A 671 30.52 10.00 24.26
C PRO A 671 29.26 9.14 24.40
N ALA A 672 28.77 9.00 25.64
CA ALA A 672 27.59 8.22 25.97
C ALA A 672 26.51 9.13 26.58
N PRO A 673 25.22 8.76 26.50
CA PRO A 673 24.16 9.46 27.21
C PRO A 673 24.45 9.55 28.71
N THR A 674 23.88 10.55 29.38
CA THR A 674 23.90 10.60 30.85
C THR A 674 22.48 10.65 31.39
N ILE A 675 22.24 9.94 32.50
CA ILE A 675 20.97 9.96 33.22
C ILE A 675 21.26 10.55 34.60
N ARG A 676 20.60 11.65 34.95
CA ARG A 676 20.76 12.31 36.25
C ARG A 676 19.43 12.34 36.98
N VAL A 677 19.43 11.93 38.23
CA VAL A 677 18.27 12.10 39.14
C VAL A 677 18.34 13.51 39.70
N THR A 678 17.31 14.31 39.40
CA THR A 678 17.19 15.69 39.89
C THR A 678 16.27 15.78 41.10
N GLN A 679 15.31 14.86 41.21
CA GLN A 679 14.41 14.76 42.34
C GLN A 679 14.03 13.29 42.58
N ASP A 680 13.98 12.90 43.85
CA ASP A 680 13.54 11.58 44.30
C ASP A 680 12.72 11.77 45.58
N GLU A 681 11.40 11.66 45.44
CA GLU A 681 10.47 11.86 46.55
C GLU A 681 9.56 10.66 46.74
N THR A 682 9.38 10.25 47.99
CA THR A 682 8.42 9.21 48.36
C THR A 682 7.28 9.84 49.17
N ARG A 683 6.04 9.68 48.71
CA ARG A 683 4.82 10.10 49.41
C ARG A 683 3.71 9.09 49.16
N ASP A 684 2.90 8.81 50.18
CA ASP A 684 1.70 7.96 50.10
C ASP A 684 1.95 6.58 49.47
N GLY A 685 3.11 5.97 49.75
CA GLY A 685 3.49 4.66 49.21
C GLY A 685 3.94 4.66 47.75
N LEU A 686 4.14 5.83 47.14
CA LEU A 686 4.66 6.01 45.79
C LEU A 686 5.97 6.79 45.81
N ARG A 687 6.94 6.34 45.02
CA ARG A 687 8.20 7.03 44.72
C ARG A 687 8.08 7.74 43.37
N ARG A 688 8.37 9.03 43.35
CA ARG A 688 8.40 9.90 42.17
C ARG A 688 9.85 10.28 41.86
N LEU A 689 10.31 9.91 40.67
CA LEU A 689 11.64 10.20 40.18
C LEU A 689 11.56 11.22 39.04
N LEU A 690 12.24 12.35 39.20
CA LEU A 690 12.48 13.29 38.10
C LEU A 690 13.91 13.07 37.59
N LEU A 691 13.98 12.56 36.37
CA LEU A 691 15.20 12.23 35.68
C LEU A 691 15.45 13.22 34.55
N HIS A 692 16.72 13.39 34.27
CA HIS A 692 17.19 14.19 33.17
C HIS A 692 18.13 13.36 32.31
N VAL A 693 17.71 13.06 31.08
CA VAL A 693 18.48 12.22 30.17
C VAL A 693 19.11 13.10 29.10
N GLU A 694 20.41 13.29 29.18
CA GLU A 694 21.19 14.04 28.19
C GLU A 694 21.64 13.07 27.09
N SER A 695 21.37 13.43 25.84
CA SER A 695 21.92 12.72 24.68
C SER A 695 23.33 13.20 24.35
N VAL A 696 23.97 12.54 23.41
CA VAL A 696 25.29 12.94 22.89
C VAL A 696 25.12 13.92 21.74
N GLU A 697 26.12 14.78 21.54
CA GLU A 697 26.13 15.68 20.39
C GLU A 697 26.02 14.90 19.08
N HIS A 698 25.19 15.39 18.15
CA HIS A 698 24.92 14.78 16.84
C HIS A 698 24.17 13.44 16.84
N ALA A 699 23.68 12.94 17.98
CA ALA A 699 22.72 11.82 17.96
C ALA A 699 21.30 12.34 17.74
N PRO A 700 20.70 12.11 16.55
CA PRO A 700 19.33 12.56 16.30
C PRO A 700 18.30 11.82 17.15
N LEU A 701 18.59 10.59 17.58
CA LEU A 701 17.69 9.74 18.36
C LEU A 701 18.30 9.32 19.71
N LEU A 702 17.51 9.51 20.77
CA LEU A 702 17.73 8.94 22.09
C LEU A 702 16.65 7.90 22.39
N GLN A 703 17.07 6.67 22.64
CA GLN A 703 16.20 5.60 23.12
C GLN A 703 16.35 5.47 24.65
N VAL A 704 15.24 5.48 25.38
CA VAL A 704 15.22 5.20 26.82
C VAL A 704 14.36 3.96 27.07
N ARG A 705 15.01 2.90 27.52
CA ARG A 705 14.36 1.63 27.83
C ARG A 705 14.22 1.43 29.33
N PHE A 706 13.03 1.04 29.73
CA PHE A 706 12.72 0.62 31.10
C PHE A 706 13.12 -0.83 31.31
N GLY A 707 13.65 -1.17 32.48
CA GLY A 707 13.91 -2.55 32.87
C GLY A 707 12.64 -3.41 32.78
N ALA A 708 12.79 -4.67 32.39
CA ALA A 708 11.66 -5.59 32.27
C ALA A 708 10.88 -5.70 33.59
N GLY A 709 9.55 -5.58 33.53
CA GLY A 709 8.70 -5.65 34.72
C GLY A 709 8.72 -4.42 35.62
N THR A 710 9.30 -3.29 35.19
CA THR A 710 9.26 -2.03 35.94
C THR A 710 7.80 -1.66 36.25
N PRO A 711 7.36 -1.57 37.53
CA PRO A 711 5.96 -1.39 37.90
C PRO A 711 5.48 0.06 37.76
N LEU A 712 5.61 0.61 36.56
CA LEU A 712 5.26 1.99 36.23
C LEU A 712 3.78 2.29 36.53
N ARG A 713 3.53 3.39 37.26
CA ARG A 713 2.19 3.89 37.61
C ARG A 713 1.80 5.13 36.82
N ALA A 714 2.76 6.04 36.62
CA ALA A 714 2.59 7.22 35.78
C ALA A 714 3.93 7.56 35.11
N LEU A 715 3.84 8.22 33.95
CA LEU A 715 4.97 8.66 33.15
C LEU A 715 4.66 10.03 32.56
N THR A 716 5.60 10.96 32.69
CA THR A 716 5.58 12.24 31.98
C THR A 716 6.85 12.34 31.18
N ILE A 717 6.74 12.68 29.89
CA ILE A 717 7.85 12.83 28.96
C ILE A 717 7.83 14.25 28.44
N ALA A 718 8.93 14.99 28.58
CA ALA A 718 9.02 16.38 28.11
C ALA A 718 7.85 17.27 28.62
N GLY A 719 7.39 17.03 29.87
CA GLY A 719 6.24 17.72 30.47
C GLY A 719 4.86 17.25 30.00
N GLN A 720 4.78 16.32 29.04
CA GLN A 720 3.53 15.74 28.57
C GLN A 720 3.19 14.45 29.33
N VAL A 721 2.00 14.42 29.93
CA VAL A 721 1.50 13.27 30.69
C VAL A 721 1.12 12.15 29.72
N VAL A 722 1.69 10.97 29.92
CA VAL A 722 1.36 9.77 29.15
C VAL A 722 0.05 9.19 29.69
N ASN A 723 -0.88 8.86 28.79
CA ASN A 723 -2.16 8.28 29.19
C ASN A 723 -2.00 6.89 29.82
N ALA A 724 -2.91 6.52 30.71
CA ALA A 724 -2.82 5.29 31.49
C ALA A 724 -2.76 4.02 30.63
N SER A 725 -3.44 3.99 29.48
CA SER A 725 -3.38 2.88 28.53
C SER A 725 -1.99 2.72 27.92
N ALA A 726 -1.34 3.80 27.51
CA ALA A 726 0.02 3.77 26.98
C ALA A 726 1.05 3.39 28.05
N VAL A 727 0.88 3.87 29.29
CA VAL A 727 1.69 3.42 30.44
C VAL A 727 1.53 1.92 30.67
N ALA A 728 0.30 1.40 30.63
CA ALA A 728 0.04 -0.03 30.76
C ALA A 728 0.69 -0.84 29.62
N ARG A 729 0.56 -0.38 28.37
CA ARG A 729 1.22 -1.00 27.21
C ARG A 729 2.73 -1.06 27.42
N LEU A 730 3.39 0.05 27.77
CA LEU A 730 4.83 0.09 28.03
C LEU A 730 5.27 -0.86 29.14
N ARG A 731 4.50 -0.95 30.22
CA ARG A 731 4.80 -1.85 31.35
C ARG A 731 4.74 -3.32 30.93
N ASP A 732 3.79 -3.66 30.06
CA ASP A 732 3.46 -5.03 29.69
C ASP A 732 4.28 -5.53 28.47
N VAL A 733 5.17 -4.70 27.90
CA VAL A 733 6.11 -5.10 26.83
C VAL A 733 7.13 -6.13 27.35
N PRO A 734 7.23 -7.32 26.72
CA PRO A 734 8.27 -8.29 27.02
C PRO A 734 9.67 -7.68 26.82
N GLY A 735 10.48 -7.65 27.88
CA GLY A 735 11.81 -7.00 27.87
C GLY A 735 11.80 -5.53 28.28
N GLY A 736 10.64 -4.95 28.60
CA GLY A 736 10.50 -3.59 29.13
C GLY A 736 10.20 -2.54 28.06
N GLY A 737 9.40 -1.53 28.42
CA GLY A 737 8.95 -0.48 27.51
C GLY A 737 10.07 0.40 26.95
N LEU A 738 9.81 0.98 25.78
CA LEU A 738 10.74 1.82 25.04
C LEU A 738 10.16 3.23 24.83
N LEU A 739 10.98 4.25 25.06
CA LEU A 739 10.75 5.62 24.61
C LEU A 739 11.78 5.94 23.54
N GLU A 740 11.35 6.51 22.42
CA GLU A 740 12.22 6.99 21.37
C GLU A 740 12.00 8.48 21.20
N TYR A 741 13.05 9.27 21.41
CA TYR A 741 12.96 10.73 21.37
C TYR A 741 13.95 11.32 20.37
N TRP A 742 13.43 12.02 19.37
CA TRP A 742 14.22 12.66 18.32
C TRP A 742 14.48 14.15 18.60
N ASP A 743 15.64 14.65 18.17
CA ASP A 743 16.09 16.03 18.41
C ASP A 743 16.00 16.42 19.90
N VAL A 744 16.70 15.64 20.75
CA VAL A 744 16.73 15.87 22.20
C VAL A 744 17.23 17.30 22.48
N PRO A 745 16.53 18.10 23.31
CA PRO A 745 16.97 19.45 23.64
C PRO A 745 18.38 19.48 24.23
N PRO A 746 19.19 20.54 23.98
CA PRO A 746 20.55 20.65 24.50
C PRO A 746 20.63 20.55 26.03
N GLY A 747 19.59 21.03 26.69
CA GLY A 747 19.41 20.88 28.12
C GLY A 747 18.65 19.63 28.49
N GLY A 748 18.83 18.49 27.80
CA GLY A 748 18.32 17.14 28.11
C GLY A 748 16.80 16.92 28.01
N LEU A 749 16.42 15.63 28.07
CA LEU A 749 15.03 15.18 28.09
C LEU A 749 14.57 14.97 29.55
N PRO A 750 13.62 15.78 30.06
CA PRO A 750 13.06 15.53 31.38
C PRO A 750 12.06 14.37 31.31
N LEU A 751 12.28 13.39 32.19
CA LEU A 751 11.42 12.22 32.37
C LEU A 751 10.98 12.14 33.82
N GLU A 752 9.67 11.99 34.02
CA GLU A 752 9.11 11.82 35.35
C GLU A 752 8.45 10.45 35.47
N LEU A 753 8.88 9.67 36.45
CA LEU A 753 8.40 8.31 36.69
C LEU A 753 7.74 8.24 38.06
N THR A 754 6.57 7.62 38.13
CA THR A 754 5.96 7.23 39.40
C THR A 754 5.92 5.70 39.50
N VAL A 755 6.48 5.17 40.58
CA VAL A 755 6.55 3.73 40.88
C VAL A 755 6.18 3.49 42.35
N PRO A 756 5.87 2.25 42.77
CA PRO A 756 5.69 1.93 44.19
C PRO A 756 6.92 2.28 45.02
N GLU A 757 6.70 2.66 46.27
CA GLU A 757 7.78 2.89 47.24
C GLU A 757 8.76 1.71 47.30
N GLY A 758 10.06 2.02 47.41
CA GLY A 758 11.14 1.02 47.46
C GLY A 758 11.48 0.37 46.12
N THR A 759 10.78 0.70 45.03
CA THR A 759 11.09 0.19 43.69
C THR A 759 12.41 0.79 43.20
N ARG A 760 13.34 -0.08 42.79
CA ARG A 760 14.53 0.31 42.04
C ARG A 760 14.22 0.30 40.55
N VAL A 761 14.61 1.36 39.85
CA VAL A 761 14.30 1.54 38.42
C VAL A 761 15.57 1.37 37.61
N GLN A 762 15.65 0.27 36.86
CA GLN A 762 16.70 0.10 35.87
C GLN A 762 16.32 0.82 34.58
N LEU A 763 17.23 1.64 34.06
CA LEU A 763 17.09 2.32 32.79
C LEU A 763 18.31 2.08 31.91
N ARG A 764 18.07 1.91 30.62
CA ARG A 764 19.10 1.97 29.59
C ARG A 764 18.81 3.16 28.68
N ALA A 765 19.76 4.07 28.56
CA ALA A 765 19.73 5.14 27.57
C ALA A 765 20.70 4.81 26.44
N THR A 766 20.22 4.83 25.20
CA THR A 766 21.01 4.57 24.00
C THR A 766 20.92 5.77 23.07
N ALA A 767 22.05 6.41 22.79
CA ALA A 767 22.15 7.36 21.69
C ALA A 767 22.36 6.59 20.38
N VAL A 768 21.52 6.89 19.39
CA VAL A 768 21.61 6.33 18.04
C VAL A 768 22.15 7.41 17.11
N ARG A 769 23.25 7.11 16.44
CA ARG A 769 23.89 7.96 15.43
C ARG A 769 23.93 7.23 14.09
N TYR A 770 23.97 7.98 13.00
CA TYR A 770 24.00 7.44 11.62
C TYR A 770 25.32 7.81 10.94
N ASP A 771 26.41 7.51 11.63
CA ASP A 771 27.80 7.83 11.25
C ASP A 771 28.71 6.63 11.46
N LEU A 772 28.26 5.47 10.98
CA LEU A 772 29.00 4.21 11.06
C LEU A 772 30.44 4.33 10.52
N ASP A 773 30.67 5.21 9.55
CA ASP A 773 32.00 5.50 8.98
C ASP A 773 32.97 6.13 10.00
N GLN A 774 32.46 6.74 11.07
CA GLN A 774 33.23 7.29 12.18
C GLN A 774 33.47 6.26 13.30
N ALA A 775 32.87 5.07 13.22
CA ALA A 775 32.98 4.06 14.27
C ALA A 775 34.41 3.50 14.38
N PRO A 776 34.87 3.14 15.59
CA PRO A 776 36.19 2.53 15.80
C PRO A 776 36.43 1.26 14.99
N GLY A 777 37.43 1.31 14.10
CA GLY A 777 37.75 0.17 13.24
C GLY A 777 36.88 0.07 11.99
N ALA A 778 35.99 1.03 11.75
CA ALA A 778 35.36 1.20 10.45
C ALA A 778 36.44 1.46 9.39
N PRO A 779 36.42 0.73 8.26
CA PRO A 779 37.37 0.95 7.20
C PRO A 779 37.18 2.34 6.59
N ALA A 780 38.30 3.01 6.25
CA ALA A 780 38.27 4.32 5.61
C ALA A 780 37.66 4.32 4.18
N SER A 781 37.41 3.14 3.59
CA SER A 781 36.80 3.03 2.27
C SER A 781 35.28 3.02 2.36
N GLN A 782 34.65 3.89 1.54
CA GLN A 782 33.20 3.96 1.41
C GLN A 782 32.63 2.61 0.92
N ARG A 783 31.37 2.38 1.29
CA ARG A 783 30.56 1.25 0.80
C ARG A 783 30.62 1.20 -0.75
N PRO A 784 30.82 0.02 -1.37
CA PRO A 784 30.76 -0.15 -2.82
C PRO A 784 29.47 0.41 -3.42
N GLU A 785 29.54 1.00 -4.62
CA GLU A 785 28.37 1.63 -5.26
C GLU A 785 27.22 0.65 -5.53
N ASP A 786 27.51 -0.63 -5.73
CA ASP A 786 26.54 -1.71 -5.93
C ASP A 786 25.93 -2.26 -4.63
N THR A 787 26.22 -1.63 -3.49
CA THR A 787 25.63 -1.96 -2.20
C THR A 787 25.12 -0.70 -1.50
N MET A 788 24.06 -0.86 -0.71
CA MET A 788 23.49 0.22 0.10
C MET A 788 23.14 -0.28 1.50
N PRO A 789 23.02 0.62 2.50
CA PRO A 789 22.37 0.27 3.76
C PRO A 789 21.01 -0.35 3.48
N VAL A 790 20.58 -1.32 4.30
CA VAL A 790 19.20 -1.82 4.19
C VAL A 790 18.23 -0.65 4.36
N PRO A 791 17.13 -0.59 3.57
CA PRO A 791 16.12 0.44 3.76
C PRO A 791 15.64 0.52 5.21
N PHE A 792 15.46 1.74 5.70
CA PHE A 792 15.17 2.01 7.11
C PHE A 792 13.88 1.32 7.56
N GLY A 793 13.88 0.81 8.80
CA GLY A 793 12.75 0.08 9.39
C GLY A 793 12.65 -1.41 8.99
N PHE A 794 13.35 -1.87 7.95
CA PHE A 794 13.31 -3.28 7.53
C PHE A 794 14.35 -4.17 8.21
N ALA A 795 15.49 -3.60 8.57
CA ALA A 795 16.57 -4.31 9.27
C ALA A 795 17.47 -3.31 10.01
N VAL A 796 18.57 -3.82 10.58
CA VAL A 796 19.63 -2.96 11.12
C VAL A 796 20.25 -2.16 9.98
N THR A 797 20.44 -0.85 10.16
CA THR A 797 21.05 0.01 9.15
C THR A 797 22.45 0.47 9.57
N ASP A 798 23.04 1.45 8.87
CA ASP A 798 24.40 1.97 9.14
C ASP A 798 24.42 2.84 10.43
N GLU A 799 24.11 2.22 11.57
CA GLU A 799 23.91 2.85 12.87
C GLU A 799 25.09 2.65 13.84
N THR A 800 25.40 3.69 14.61
CA THR A 800 26.26 3.65 15.78
C THR A 800 25.41 3.81 17.03
N LEU A 801 25.33 2.76 17.85
CA LEU A 801 24.55 2.69 19.09
C LEU A 801 25.48 2.84 20.29
N VAL A 802 25.32 3.89 21.10
CA VAL A 802 26.10 4.08 22.33
C VAL A 802 25.16 4.09 23.53
N SER A 803 25.29 3.07 24.39
CA SER A 803 24.37 2.84 25.49
C SER A 803 25.04 2.97 26.86
N VAL A 804 24.25 3.45 27.83
CA VAL A 804 24.57 3.43 29.26
C VAL A 804 23.40 2.79 30.01
N THR A 805 23.70 1.96 30.99
CA THR A 805 22.71 1.32 31.87
C THR A 805 22.94 1.78 33.31
N GLY A 806 21.89 2.20 33.98
CA GLY A 806 21.92 2.60 35.39
C GLY A 806 20.73 2.05 36.17
N GLU A 807 20.88 1.99 37.49
CA GLU A 807 19.85 1.59 38.45
C GLU A 807 19.64 2.77 39.41
N TYR A 808 18.39 3.22 39.52
CA TYR A 808 18.00 4.45 40.22
C TYR A 808 17.01 4.21 41.34
#